data_AF-A0A4U2Z4F7-F1
#
_entry.id   AF-A0A4U2Z4F7-F1
#
_cell.length_a   1.000
_cell.length_b   1.000
_cell.length_c   1.000
_cell.angle_alpha   90.00
_cell.angle_beta   90.00
_cell.angle_gamma   90.00
#
_symmetry.space_group_name_H-M   'P 1'
#
loop_
_entity.id
_entity.type
_entity.pdbx_description
1 polymer ?
#
loop_
_entity_poly.entity_id
_entity_poly.type
_entity_poly.pdbx_seq_one_letter_code
_entity_poly.pdbx_strand_id
1 'polypeptide(L)'
;MSCIKPDLKVAGNILIIEDSSLFHNALKKGLTTSGHTAEGAFSLEEALLKLEKNSYDLIVLDLHLPDGEGEDLLENLNAKQKLKIVVYTSDPDKERRNEWFRYGVLGYLSKKDPFGYVIDEIDRTIQGIFENVHFNILLIDDSSVVRRQVTSLLQPRNYQVFTAIDAKQAYEEISKRSHDLILLDLELPDANGEEILKYLKKNKDTADIAVIVMTGSYDADVVRRLIKQGASEFFLKPFIAEELLMKIDFWIDSKRKTRQIECERQLLQEYKDTVDRGSIVSKTDKRGVITFVNDKFCEISGYSLAELIGKPHNMVRHPDMPKSAFKEMWNTILNGQIWEGVVKNRKKDGSAYWVQTIINPIIDIDGQIVEFIGIRHDITALEVLKERMNKDLKISTDNFETMQKRVHQYEDAMNHTMAVMRTTNENIITYVNKTFCDISGYSPKDVIGLECSELRAKKHLLEGDCEAIKKKLANKEIVKFSFVNVGKEGNIFHTDTTIYPIVDNNGKVIEHLHLMCNISDLISLHEEIENTQREIIYKMGEIGESRSKETGNHVRRVAEYSKLLALLAGLNEKEAEIVAVASPMHDIGKVAIPDAVLLKPGKLNEDEWMVMRSHSAVGSDILNCSQRPLLKAAAIIAKEHHEKFDGTGYPMGLSGEDIHIYGRIVAIADVFDALGSNRVYKKAWELEKILYLFHEEKGRHFDPRLVDLFLGNLNKFLKIRDLYID
;
A
#
# COMPACT_ATOMS: atom_id res chain seq x y z
N MET A 1 11.80 14.41 -0.38
CA MET A 1 12.29 13.16 -0.99
C MET A 1 11.18 12.15 -0.90
N SER A 2 10.59 11.75 -2.03
CA SER A 2 9.58 10.68 -2.02
C SER A 2 10.30 9.37 -1.73
N CYS A 3 9.91 8.68 -0.65
CA CYS A 3 10.37 7.32 -0.38
C CYS A 3 9.89 6.42 -1.52
N ILE A 4 10.78 6.10 -2.45
CA ILE A 4 10.56 5.08 -3.49
C ILE A 4 10.40 3.76 -2.73
N LYS A 5 9.29 3.06 -2.96
CA LYS A 5 9.03 1.74 -2.36
C LYS A 5 10.12 0.75 -2.80
N PRO A 6 10.49 -0.21 -1.94
CA PRO A 6 11.42 -1.26 -2.33
C PRO A 6 10.81 -2.14 -3.44
N ASP A 7 11.59 -2.30 -4.51
CA ASP A 7 11.56 -3.25 -5.63
C ASP A 7 10.19 -3.87 -5.99
N LEU A 8 9.38 -3.13 -6.79
CA LEU A 8 8.55 -3.82 -7.77
C LEU A 8 9.50 -4.31 -8.87
N LYS A 9 9.72 -5.63 -8.96
CA LYS A 9 10.42 -6.22 -10.11
C LYS A 9 9.71 -5.78 -11.39
N VAL A 10 10.41 -5.03 -12.23
CA VAL A 10 9.87 -4.54 -13.50
C VAL A 10 9.97 -5.67 -14.52
N ALA A 11 8.85 -6.03 -15.12
CA ALA A 11 8.82 -6.94 -16.26
C ALA A 11 9.25 -6.17 -17.51
N GLY A 12 10.23 -6.70 -18.25
CA GLY A 12 10.70 -6.11 -19.50
C GLY A 12 10.51 -7.05 -20.68
N ASN A 13 10.50 -6.49 -21.88
CA ASN A 13 10.34 -7.22 -23.13
C ASN A 13 11.70 -7.53 -23.77
N ILE A 14 12.03 -8.82 -23.88
CA ILE A 14 13.36 -9.29 -24.27
C ILE A 14 13.29 -10.01 -25.63
N LEU A 15 14.14 -9.62 -26.57
CA LEU A 15 14.37 -10.37 -27.81
C LEU A 15 15.60 -11.27 -27.66
N ILE A 16 15.44 -12.57 -27.89
CA ILE A 16 16.52 -13.56 -27.87
C ILE A 16 16.86 -13.92 -29.32
N ILE A 17 18.05 -13.58 -29.77
CA ILE A 17 18.56 -13.89 -31.10
C ILE A 17 19.58 -15.02 -30.95
N GLU A 18 19.14 -16.25 -31.21
CA GLU A 18 19.90 -17.48 -30.96
C GLU A 18 19.44 -18.57 -31.93
N ASP A 19 20.36 -19.08 -32.75
CA ASP A 19 20.09 -20.12 -33.76
C ASP A 19 19.81 -21.49 -33.11
N SER A 20 20.44 -21.77 -31.96
CA SER A 20 20.24 -23.00 -31.23
C SER A 20 18.91 -23.02 -30.49
N SER A 21 17.96 -23.79 -31.01
CA SER A 21 16.67 -24.05 -30.36
C SER A 21 16.78 -24.51 -28.89
N LEU A 22 17.87 -25.18 -28.51
CA LEU A 22 18.11 -25.61 -27.13
C LEU A 22 18.38 -24.41 -26.21
N PHE A 23 19.33 -23.55 -26.57
CA PHE A 23 19.69 -22.38 -25.77
C PHE A 23 18.57 -21.34 -25.78
N HIS A 24 17.94 -21.11 -26.94
CA HIS A 24 16.78 -20.23 -27.07
C HIS A 24 15.64 -20.64 -26.12
N ASN A 25 15.23 -21.91 -26.16
CA ASN A 25 14.12 -22.38 -25.31
C ASN A 25 14.48 -22.35 -23.81
N ALA A 26 15.73 -22.63 -23.46
CA ALA A 26 16.21 -22.51 -22.10
C ALA A 26 16.10 -21.04 -21.61
N LEU A 27 16.70 -20.10 -22.36
CA LEU A 27 16.66 -18.66 -22.05
C LEU A 27 15.23 -18.15 -21.94
N LYS A 28 14.39 -18.44 -22.94
CA LYS A 28 12.98 -18.05 -22.96
C LYS A 28 12.24 -18.52 -21.71
N LYS A 29 12.40 -19.80 -21.35
CA LYS A 29 11.77 -20.35 -20.14
C LYS A 29 12.29 -19.69 -18.86
N GLY A 30 13.60 -19.49 -18.74
CA GLY A 30 14.22 -18.88 -17.55
C GLY A 30 13.78 -17.43 -17.34
N LEU A 31 13.75 -16.64 -18.42
CA LEU A 31 13.34 -15.23 -18.39
C LEU A 31 11.84 -15.07 -18.13
N THR A 32 10.99 -15.92 -18.73
CA THR A 32 9.54 -15.92 -18.44
C THR A 32 9.24 -16.33 -16.99
N THR A 33 10.01 -17.27 -16.43
CA THR A 33 9.87 -17.63 -15.00
C THR A 33 10.26 -16.47 -14.07
N SER A 34 11.19 -15.63 -14.51
CA SER A 34 11.63 -14.43 -13.77
C SER A 34 10.68 -13.24 -13.93
N GLY A 35 9.62 -13.39 -14.75
CA GLY A 35 8.57 -12.38 -14.93
C GLY A 35 8.69 -11.54 -16.20
N HIS A 36 9.65 -11.83 -17.10
CA HIS A 36 9.84 -11.08 -18.34
C HIS A 36 9.09 -11.68 -19.53
N THR A 37 8.71 -10.87 -20.52
CA THR A 37 8.26 -11.37 -21.81
C THR A 37 9.47 -11.62 -22.70
N ALA A 38 9.55 -12.81 -23.31
CA ALA A 38 10.70 -13.20 -24.13
C ALA A 38 10.25 -13.73 -25.49
N GLU A 39 10.74 -13.10 -26.55
CA GLU A 39 10.50 -13.50 -27.94
C GLU A 39 11.81 -14.00 -28.58
N GLY A 40 11.72 -14.95 -29.51
CA GLY A 40 12.88 -15.55 -30.17
C GLY A 40 13.02 -15.12 -31.62
N ALA A 41 14.25 -15.03 -32.11
CA ALA A 41 14.63 -15.02 -33.52
C ALA A 41 15.79 -16.01 -33.71
N PHE A 42 15.74 -16.82 -34.77
CA PHE A 42 16.75 -17.85 -35.05
C PHE A 42 17.76 -17.44 -36.13
N SER A 43 17.56 -16.27 -36.74
CA SER A 43 18.43 -15.73 -37.79
C SER A 43 18.47 -14.20 -37.72
N LEU A 44 19.46 -13.60 -38.36
CA LEU A 44 19.64 -12.16 -38.47
C LEU A 44 18.47 -11.49 -39.22
N GLU A 45 18.03 -12.09 -40.33
CA GLU A 45 16.88 -11.60 -41.10
C GLU A 45 15.60 -11.59 -40.27
N GLU A 46 15.34 -12.66 -39.51
CA GLU A 46 14.19 -12.74 -38.60
C GLU A 46 14.27 -11.68 -37.49
N ALA A 47 15.46 -11.48 -36.92
CA ALA A 47 15.67 -10.48 -35.88
C ALA A 47 15.39 -9.06 -36.39
N LEU A 48 15.86 -8.70 -37.58
CA LEU A 48 15.62 -7.39 -38.19
C LEU A 48 14.12 -7.15 -38.44
N LEU A 49 13.40 -8.14 -38.98
CA LEU A 49 11.95 -8.04 -39.18
C LEU A 49 11.18 -7.84 -37.88
N LYS A 50 11.65 -8.41 -36.77
CA LYS A 50 11.04 -8.21 -35.45
C LYS A 50 11.36 -6.84 -34.86
N LEU A 51 12.59 -6.36 -35.02
CA LEU A 51 13.01 -5.02 -34.58
C LEU A 51 12.34 -3.89 -35.37
N GLU A 52 11.92 -4.14 -36.62
CA GLU A 52 11.11 -3.20 -37.38
C GLU A 52 9.65 -3.11 -36.89
N LYS A 53 9.11 -4.19 -36.32
CA LYS A 53 7.71 -4.30 -35.90
C LYS A 53 7.49 -4.02 -34.41
N ASN A 54 8.45 -4.39 -33.56
CA ASN A 54 8.29 -4.39 -32.11
C ASN A 54 9.44 -3.63 -31.43
N SER A 55 9.15 -3.02 -30.28
CA SER A 55 10.17 -2.45 -29.38
C SER A 55 10.54 -3.45 -28.28
N TYR A 56 11.83 -3.63 -28.05
CA TYR A 56 12.37 -4.47 -26.98
C TYR A 56 13.20 -3.64 -25.99
N ASP A 57 13.05 -3.95 -24.71
CA ASP A 57 13.79 -3.31 -23.62
C ASP A 57 15.23 -3.85 -23.53
N LEU A 58 15.45 -5.09 -23.97
CA LEU A 58 16.74 -5.76 -24.00
C LEU A 58 16.80 -6.78 -25.14
N ILE A 59 17.97 -6.93 -25.75
CA ILE A 59 18.26 -7.95 -26.76
C ILE A 59 19.38 -8.84 -26.23
N VAL A 60 19.17 -10.15 -26.27
CA VAL A 60 20.20 -11.17 -26.00
C VAL A 60 20.65 -11.72 -27.34
N LEU A 61 21.91 -11.52 -27.71
CA LEU A 61 22.43 -11.78 -29.05
C LEU A 61 23.55 -12.83 -29.02
N ASP A 62 23.39 -13.92 -29.78
CA ASP A 62 24.54 -14.73 -30.19
C ASP A 62 25.23 -14.11 -31.42
N LEU A 63 26.55 -14.21 -31.44
CA LEU A 63 27.39 -13.66 -32.51
C LEU A 63 27.49 -14.59 -33.72
N HIS A 64 27.18 -15.87 -33.57
CA HIS A 64 27.26 -16.84 -34.66
C HIS A 64 25.85 -17.21 -35.13
N LEU A 65 25.40 -16.57 -36.22
CA LEU A 65 24.08 -16.80 -36.81
C LEU A 65 24.23 -17.47 -38.19
N PRO A 66 23.21 -18.21 -38.65
CA PRO A 66 23.29 -18.99 -39.90
C PRO A 66 23.36 -18.13 -41.17
N ASP A 67 22.94 -16.87 -41.11
CA ASP A 67 22.77 -15.93 -42.22
C ASP A 67 23.68 -14.68 -42.15
N GLY A 68 24.60 -14.62 -41.16
CA GLY A 68 25.58 -13.54 -41.00
C GLY A 68 26.30 -13.59 -39.66
N GLU A 69 27.32 -12.74 -39.45
CA GLU A 69 27.90 -12.57 -38.11
C GLU A 69 27.08 -11.55 -37.32
N GLY A 70 26.76 -11.85 -36.06
CA GLY A 70 26.02 -10.95 -35.18
C GLY A 70 26.75 -9.60 -34.94
N GLU A 71 28.04 -9.51 -35.26
CA GLU A 71 28.79 -8.25 -35.28
C GLU A 71 28.21 -7.24 -36.29
N ASP A 72 27.69 -7.70 -37.43
CA ASP A 72 27.04 -6.84 -38.42
C ASP A 72 25.80 -6.15 -37.82
N LEU A 73 25.13 -6.80 -36.85
CA LEU A 73 24.00 -6.23 -36.13
C LEU A 73 24.44 -5.11 -35.17
N LEU A 74 25.59 -5.28 -34.51
CA LEU A 74 26.16 -4.29 -33.59
C LEU A 74 26.56 -3.01 -34.33
N GLU A 75 27.16 -3.14 -35.51
CA GLU A 75 27.59 -1.99 -36.32
C GLU A 75 26.42 -1.29 -37.02
N ASN A 76 25.49 -2.03 -37.63
CA ASN A 76 24.44 -1.45 -38.47
C ASN A 76 23.24 -0.88 -37.69
N LEU A 77 22.87 -1.46 -36.55
CA LEU A 77 21.66 -1.05 -35.82
C LEU A 77 21.93 -0.01 -34.73
N ASN A 78 23.11 -0.04 -34.10
CA ASN A 78 23.34 0.87 -32.98
C ASN A 78 23.52 2.34 -33.42
N ALA A 79 23.84 2.58 -34.69
CA ALA A 79 23.85 3.92 -35.30
C ALA A 79 22.45 4.56 -35.43
N LYS A 80 21.36 3.79 -35.36
CA LYS A 80 19.99 4.26 -35.66
C LYS A 80 18.98 4.12 -34.51
N GLN A 81 19.10 3.15 -33.61
CA GLN A 81 18.01 2.81 -32.66
C GLN A 81 18.36 2.72 -31.16
N LYS A 82 19.59 3.03 -30.72
CA LYS A 82 20.00 2.95 -29.29
C LYS A 82 19.56 1.63 -28.61
N LEU A 83 19.86 0.51 -29.26
CA LEU A 83 19.45 -0.81 -28.77
C LEU A 83 20.26 -1.22 -27.55
N LYS A 84 19.61 -1.90 -26.61
CA LYS A 84 20.19 -2.40 -25.37
C LYS A 84 20.53 -3.87 -25.57
N ILE A 85 21.82 -4.20 -25.71
CA ILE A 85 22.25 -5.54 -26.16
C ILE A 85 23.11 -6.22 -25.10
N VAL A 86 22.85 -7.48 -24.81
CA VAL A 86 23.72 -8.38 -24.05
C VAL A 86 24.19 -9.47 -25.01
N VAL A 87 25.50 -9.66 -25.11
CA VAL A 87 26.08 -10.70 -25.96
C VAL A 87 26.10 -12.02 -25.19
N TYR A 88 25.56 -13.09 -25.80
CA TYR A 88 25.55 -14.44 -25.25
C TYR A 88 26.21 -15.41 -26.22
N THR A 89 27.48 -15.74 -26.00
CA THR A 89 28.27 -16.48 -27.00
C THR A 89 29.18 -17.55 -26.41
N SER A 90 29.68 -18.43 -27.27
CA SER A 90 30.65 -19.48 -26.91
C SER A 90 32.12 -19.04 -27.05
N ASP A 91 32.37 -17.92 -27.73
CA ASP A 91 33.70 -17.38 -28.02
C ASP A 91 34.17 -16.37 -26.95
N PRO A 92 35.21 -16.69 -26.16
CA PRO A 92 35.68 -15.85 -25.06
C PRO A 92 36.66 -14.73 -25.45
N ASP A 93 36.78 -14.35 -26.73
CA ASP A 93 37.81 -13.39 -27.17
C ASP A 93 37.76 -12.06 -26.38
N LYS A 94 38.80 -11.82 -25.59
CA LYS A 94 38.88 -10.68 -24.68
C LYS A 94 39.18 -9.37 -25.38
N GLU A 95 39.82 -9.40 -26.55
CA GLU A 95 40.19 -8.19 -27.28
C GLU A 95 38.96 -7.55 -27.95
N ARG A 96 38.10 -8.37 -28.56
CA ARG A 96 36.85 -7.93 -29.22
C ARG A 96 35.81 -7.39 -28.22
N ARG A 97 35.78 -7.89 -26.98
CA ARG A 97 34.84 -7.43 -25.93
C ARG A 97 34.91 -5.91 -25.67
N ASN A 98 36.10 -5.33 -25.64
CA ASN A 98 36.25 -3.89 -25.39
C ASN A 98 35.72 -3.04 -26.56
N GLU A 99 35.73 -3.58 -27.77
CA GLU A 99 35.15 -2.94 -28.96
C GLU A 99 33.62 -3.01 -28.94
N TRP A 100 33.04 -4.15 -28.55
CA TRP A 100 31.58 -4.28 -28.43
C TRP A 100 30.96 -3.34 -27.39
N PHE A 101 31.64 -3.07 -26.27
CA PHE A 101 31.20 -2.04 -25.33
C PHE A 101 31.15 -0.63 -25.97
N ARG A 102 32.03 -0.32 -26.93
CA ARG A 102 31.96 0.95 -27.69
C ARG A 102 30.73 1.00 -28.59
N TYR A 103 30.27 -0.16 -29.05
CA TYR A 103 28.98 -0.34 -29.69
C TYR A 103 27.82 -0.51 -28.69
N GLY A 104 27.94 0.01 -27.47
CA GLY A 104 26.82 0.11 -26.52
C GLY A 104 26.28 -1.22 -25.97
N VAL A 105 27.04 -2.32 -26.12
CA VAL A 105 26.72 -3.59 -25.46
C VAL A 105 26.75 -3.39 -23.95
N LEU A 106 25.71 -3.86 -23.28
CA LEU A 106 25.48 -3.71 -21.84
C LEU A 106 26.22 -4.76 -21.03
N GLY A 107 26.36 -5.98 -21.56
CA GLY A 107 26.98 -7.08 -20.85
C GLY A 107 27.38 -8.22 -21.78
N TYR A 108 28.23 -9.09 -21.25
CA TYR A 108 28.75 -10.26 -21.96
C TYR A 108 28.56 -11.50 -21.11
N LEU A 109 27.97 -12.54 -21.69
CA LEU A 109 27.64 -13.80 -21.04
C LEU A 109 28.18 -14.97 -21.86
N SER A 110 28.75 -15.97 -21.19
CA SER A 110 29.26 -17.17 -21.87
C SER A 110 28.24 -18.30 -21.86
N LYS A 111 28.12 -19.02 -22.98
CA LYS A 111 27.40 -20.31 -23.05
C LYS A 111 28.00 -21.39 -22.13
N LYS A 112 29.19 -21.16 -21.56
CA LYS A 112 29.83 -22.03 -20.55
C LYS A 112 29.46 -21.68 -19.11
N ASP A 113 28.85 -20.51 -18.88
CA ASP A 113 28.49 -20.08 -17.54
C ASP A 113 27.30 -20.90 -17.01
N PRO A 114 27.17 -21.06 -15.67
CA PRO A 114 26.02 -21.71 -15.08
C PRO A 114 24.72 -21.02 -15.52
N PHE A 115 23.77 -21.79 -16.04
CA PHE A 115 22.55 -21.21 -16.63
C PHE A 115 21.76 -20.31 -15.66
N GLY A 116 21.70 -20.66 -14.37
CA GLY A 116 21.06 -19.80 -13.37
C GLY A 116 21.73 -18.43 -13.25
N TYR A 117 23.06 -18.37 -13.32
CA TYR A 117 23.80 -17.11 -13.32
C TYR A 117 23.50 -16.26 -14.57
N VAL A 118 23.38 -16.89 -15.74
CA VAL A 118 23.03 -16.19 -17.00
C VAL A 118 21.65 -15.52 -16.88
N ILE A 119 20.66 -16.22 -16.35
CA ILE A 119 19.32 -15.65 -16.13
C ILE A 119 19.36 -14.52 -15.10
N ASP A 120 20.03 -14.72 -13.97
CA ASP A 120 20.15 -13.71 -12.93
C ASP A 120 20.86 -12.43 -13.44
N GLU A 121 21.87 -12.57 -14.29
CA GLU A 121 22.59 -11.43 -14.84
C GLU A 121 21.76 -10.65 -15.87
N ILE A 122 20.94 -11.34 -16.67
CA ILE A 122 19.98 -10.70 -17.58
C ILE A 122 18.89 -9.96 -16.77
N ASP A 123 18.32 -10.59 -15.72
CA ASP A 123 17.35 -9.94 -14.83
C ASP A 123 17.98 -8.72 -14.14
N ARG A 124 19.19 -8.84 -13.59
CA ARG A 124 19.91 -7.69 -13.00
C ARG A 124 20.10 -6.56 -14.00
N THR A 125 20.51 -6.89 -15.22
CA THR A 125 20.74 -5.90 -16.28
C THR A 125 19.45 -5.15 -16.62
N ILE A 126 18.32 -5.85 -16.77
CA ILE A 126 17.05 -5.22 -17.14
C ILE A 126 16.47 -4.38 -15.98
N GLN A 127 16.53 -4.85 -14.74
CA GLN A 127 16.14 -4.05 -13.57
C GLN A 127 17.00 -2.78 -13.47
N GLY A 128 18.32 -2.92 -13.64
CA GLY A 128 19.26 -1.81 -13.65
C GLY A 128 18.87 -0.75 -14.68
N ILE A 129 18.54 -1.15 -15.91
CA ILE A 129 18.12 -0.23 -16.99
C ILE A 129 16.88 0.59 -16.60
N PHE A 130 15.90 0.00 -15.91
CA PHE A 130 14.70 0.71 -15.49
C PHE A 130 14.98 1.66 -14.30
N GLU A 131 15.85 1.27 -13.37
CA GLU A 131 16.16 2.06 -12.19
C GLU A 131 17.17 3.19 -12.45
N ASN A 132 18.10 2.98 -13.39
CA ASN A 132 19.21 3.90 -13.71
C ASN A 132 18.74 5.29 -14.16
N VAL A 133 17.51 5.42 -14.67
CA VAL A 133 16.92 6.71 -15.09
C VAL A 133 16.84 7.75 -13.99
N HIS A 134 16.89 7.32 -12.72
CA HIS A 134 16.83 8.19 -11.54
C HIS A 134 18.21 8.59 -11.00
N PHE A 135 19.30 8.14 -11.64
CA PHE A 135 20.66 8.38 -11.18
C PHE A 135 21.40 9.36 -12.08
N ASN A 136 21.88 10.43 -11.46
CA ASN A 136 22.60 11.52 -12.11
C ASN A 136 24.11 11.31 -11.96
N ILE A 137 24.82 11.11 -13.07
CA ILE A 137 26.27 10.95 -13.11
C ILE A 137 26.89 12.20 -13.74
N LEU A 138 27.81 12.85 -13.04
CA LEU A 138 28.57 13.99 -13.60
C LEU A 138 29.97 13.54 -14.02
N LEU A 139 30.31 13.81 -15.27
CA LEU A 139 31.63 13.56 -15.85
C LEU A 139 32.38 14.87 -16.05
N ILE A 140 33.50 15.03 -15.35
CA ILE A 140 34.35 16.23 -15.39
C ILE A 140 35.67 15.83 -16.04
N ASP A 141 35.88 16.26 -17.28
CA ASP A 141 37.05 15.89 -18.08
C ASP A 141 37.18 16.88 -19.25
N ASP A 142 38.38 17.38 -19.54
CA ASP A 142 38.61 18.36 -20.61
C ASP A 142 38.65 17.71 -22.01
N SER A 143 38.98 16.41 -22.07
CA SER A 143 39.06 15.63 -23.29
C SER A 143 37.68 15.28 -23.83
N SER A 144 37.35 15.88 -24.98
CA SER A 144 36.12 15.56 -25.71
C SER A 144 36.02 14.07 -26.11
N VAL A 145 37.16 13.40 -26.28
CA VAL A 145 37.22 11.98 -26.63
C VAL A 145 36.80 11.13 -25.43
N VAL A 146 37.38 11.38 -24.25
CA VAL A 146 37.03 10.67 -23.01
C VAL A 146 35.57 10.93 -22.66
N ARG A 147 35.11 12.19 -22.75
CA ARG A 147 33.70 12.52 -22.50
C ARG A 147 32.75 11.74 -23.40
N ARG A 148 33.04 11.68 -24.70
CA ARG A 148 32.20 10.95 -25.65
C ARG A 148 32.21 9.45 -25.36
N GLN A 149 33.38 8.88 -25.06
CA GLN A 149 33.54 7.47 -24.75
C GLN A 149 32.78 7.05 -23.48
N VAL A 150 32.93 7.78 -22.38
CA VAL A 150 32.21 7.47 -21.14
C VAL A 150 30.70 7.67 -21.31
N THR A 151 30.30 8.74 -22.00
CA THR A 151 28.88 9.00 -22.27
C THR A 151 28.26 7.88 -23.10
N SER A 152 28.96 7.37 -24.13
CA SER A 152 28.45 6.26 -24.95
C SER A 152 28.35 4.94 -24.20
N LEU A 153 29.13 4.75 -23.12
CA LEU A 153 29.04 3.56 -22.26
C LEU A 153 27.85 3.65 -21.29
N LEU A 154 27.56 4.84 -20.77
CA LEU A 154 26.55 5.04 -19.72
C LEU A 154 25.14 5.30 -20.24
N GLN A 155 25.00 5.94 -21.41
CA GLN A 155 23.68 6.23 -21.99
C GLN A 155 22.84 4.98 -22.30
N PRO A 156 23.37 3.89 -22.88
CA PRO A 156 22.61 2.66 -23.12
C PRO A 156 22.03 2.05 -21.84
N ARG A 157 22.71 2.28 -20.71
CA ARG A 157 22.28 1.87 -19.37
C ARG A 157 21.23 2.80 -18.75
N ASN A 158 20.72 3.78 -19.49
CA ASN A 158 19.70 4.74 -19.04
C ASN A 158 20.14 5.71 -17.92
N TYR A 159 21.44 5.85 -17.63
CA TYR A 159 21.91 6.86 -16.68
C TYR A 159 21.73 8.29 -17.22
N GLN A 160 21.43 9.24 -16.33
CA GLN A 160 21.46 10.66 -16.67
C GLN A 160 22.89 11.20 -16.58
N VAL A 161 23.57 11.29 -17.73
CA VAL A 161 24.97 11.73 -17.79
C VAL A 161 25.03 13.23 -18.07
N PHE A 162 25.68 13.96 -17.16
CA PHE A 162 26.02 15.38 -17.29
C PHE A 162 27.53 15.52 -17.49
N THR A 163 27.96 16.56 -18.20
CA THR A 163 29.37 16.76 -18.52
C THR A 163 29.83 18.17 -18.19
N ALA A 164 31.05 18.29 -17.67
CA ALA A 164 31.78 19.55 -17.50
C ALA A 164 33.19 19.41 -18.11
N ILE A 165 33.69 20.47 -18.73
CA ILE A 165 35.01 20.48 -19.40
C ILE A 165 36.11 21.14 -18.57
N ASP A 166 35.71 21.86 -17.53
CA ASP A 166 36.55 22.70 -16.69
C ASP A 166 35.94 22.77 -15.27
N ALA A 167 36.71 23.27 -14.31
CA ALA A 167 36.30 23.36 -12.91
C ALA A 167 35.13 24.33 -12.72
N LYS A 168 35.11 25.43 -13.47
CA LYS A 168 34.00 26.40 -13.42
C LYS A 168 32.65 25.74 -13.75
N GLN A 169 32.57 24.99 -14.86
CA GLN A 169 31.38 24.25 -15.26
C GLN A 169 31.04 23.14 -14.28
N ALA A 170 32.04 22.48 -13.70
CA ALA A 170 31.81 21.47 -12.67
C ALA A 170 31.09 22.08 -11.46
N TYR A 171 31.57 23.21 -10.93
CA TYR A 171 30.92 23.90 -9.81
C TYR A 171 29.51 24.38 -10.15
N GLU A 172 29.29 24.87 -11.37
CA GLU A 172 27.96 25.24 -11.85
C GLU A 172 27.00 24.05 -11.87
N GLU A 173 27.39 22.91 -12.43
CA GLU A 173 26.53 21.71 -12.45
C GLU A 173 26.27 21.18 -11.04
N ILE A 174 27.31 21.04 -10.20
CA ILE A 174 27.18 20.60 -8.80
C ILE A 174 26.18 21.48 -8.02
N SER A 175 26.12 22.78 -8.33
CA SER A 175 25.19 23.72 -7.67
C SER A 175 23.78 23.68 -8.24
N LYS A 176 23.60 23.32 -9.52
CA LYS A 176 22.30 23.29 -10.20
C LYS A 176 21.45 22.07 -9.82
N ARG A 177 22.07 20.91 -9.57
CA ARG A 177 21.36 19.64 -9.35
C ARG A 177 22.14 18.69 -8.45
N SER A 178 21.43 17.75 -7.84
CA SER A 178 22.05 16.65 -7.09
C SER A 178 22.63 15.59 -8.04
N HIS A 179 23.81 15.09 -7.68
CA HIS A 179 24.49 14.00 -8.39
C HIS A 179 24.69 12.82 -7.46
N ASP A 180 24.60 11.62 -8.02
CA ASP A 180 24.77 10.36 -7.28
C ASP A 180 26.20 9.83 -7.39
N LEU A 181 26.87 10.14 -8.50
CA LEU A 181 28.25 9.74 -8.79
C LEU A 181 28.95 10.84 -9.59
N ILE A 182 30.23 11.08 -9.29
CA ILE A 182 31.08 12.01 -10.05
C ILE A 182 32.31 11.28 -10.57
N LEU A 183 32.54 11.36 -11.88
CA LEU A 183 33.77 10.93 -12.55
C LEU A 183 34.64 12.16 -12.78
N LEU A 184 35.83 12.20 -12.20
CA LEU A 184 36.64 13.42 -12.10
C LEU A 184 38.04 13.21 -12.65
N ASP A 185 38.38 13.97 -13.69
CA ASP A 185 39.76 14.11 -14.14
C ASP A 185 40.58 15.00 -13.20
N LEU A 186 41.85 14.66 -13.00
CA LEU A 186 42.75 15.46 -12.17
C LEU A 186 43.35 16.64 -12.92
N GLU A 187 43.53 16.50 -14.23
CA GLU A 187 44.14 17.51 -15.09
C GLU A 187 43.04 18.28 -15.82
N LEU A 188 42.68 19.45 -15.31
CA LEU A 188 41.70 20.35 -15.94
C LEU A 188 42.39 21.64 -16.41
N PRO A 189 41.85 22.32 -17.44
CA PRO A 189 42.48 23.49 -18.04
C PRO A 189 42.56 24.70 -17.09
N ASP A 190 41.66 24.80 -16.11
CA ASP A 190 41.49 25.96 -15.22
C ASP A 190 41.76 25.66 -13.73
N ALA A 191 41.89 24.38 -13.34
CA ALA A 191 42.21 23.99 -11.97
C ALA A 191 42.81 22.57 -11.89
N ASN A 192 43.29 22.18 -10.71
CA ASN A 192 43.57 20.78 -10.41
C ASN A 192 42.30 20.11 -9.88
N GLY A 193 41.89 18.98 -10.46
CA GLY A 193 40.70 18.24 -10.03
C GLY A 193 40.71 17.85 -8.55
N GLU A 194 41.89 17.71 -7.94
CA GLU A 194 42.04 17.51 -6.49
C GLU A 194 41.35 18.61 -5.65
N GLU A 195 41.28 19.86 -6.16
CA GLU A 195 40.58 20.96 -5.49
C GLU A 195 39.05 20.75 -5.49
N ILE A 196 38.51 20.23 -6.59
CA ILE A 196 37.07 19.90 -6.70
C ILE A 196 36.72 18.76 -5.74
N LEU A 197 37.58 17.72 -5.65
CA LEU A 197 37.40 16.64 -4.68
C LEU A 197 37.35 17.17 -3.25
N LYS A 198 38.29 18.05 -2.87
CA LYS A 198 38.30 18.68 -1.53
C LYS A 198 37.04 19.51 -1.28
N TYR A 199 36.58 20.26 -2.28
CA TYR A 199 35.33 21.03 -2.19
C TYR A 199 34.13 20.11 -1.91
N LEU A 200 33.98 19.05 -2.70
CA LEU A 200 32.89 18.07 -2.57
C LEU A 200 32.86 17.42 -1.18
N LYS A 201 34.02 17.01 -0.68
CA LYS A 201 34.13 16.27 0.59
C LYS A 201 34.05 17.15 1.83
N LYS A 202 34.26 18.46 1.70
CA LYS A 202 34.13 19.44 2.79
C LYS A 202 32.69 19.93 2.98
N ASN A 203 31.88 19.94 1.93
CA ASN A 203 30.50 20.39 1.99
C ASN A 203 29.55 19.25 2.39
N LYS A 204 28.70 19.47 3.42
CA LYS A 204 27.80 18.45 3.96
C LYS A 204 26.83 17.90 2.92
N ASP A 205 26.37 18.73 1.99
CA ASP A 205 25.37 18.34 0.99
C ASP A 205 25.96 17.47 -0.13
N THR A 206 27.29 17.47 -0.29
CA THR A 206 28.01 16.75 -1.35
C THR A 206 29.01 15.71 -0.84
N ALA A 207 29.25 15.66 0.48
CA ALA A 207 30.26 14.79 1.07
C ALA A 207 30.00 13.30 0.80
N ASP A 208 28.73 12.92 0.77
CA ASP A 208 28.26 11.54 0.57
C ASP A 208 28.17 11.13 -0.91
N ILE A 209 28.52 12.02 -1.85
CA ILE A 209 28.58 11.69 -3.27
C ILE A 209 29.83 10.85 -3.53
N ALA A 210 29.67 9.71 -4.21
CA ALA A 210 30.81 8.90 -4.61
C ALA A 210 31.62 9.63 -5.70
N VAL A 211 32.94 9.70 -5.54
CA VAL A 211 33.82 10.36 -6.52
C VAL A 211 34.86 9.37 -7.02
N ILE A 212 34.78 9.05 -8.31
CA ILE A 212 35.73 8.19 -9.01
C ILE A 212 36.72 9.10 -9.75
N VAL A 213 38.00 9.01 -9.41
CA VAL A 213 39.04 9.83 -10.03
C VAL A 213 39.61 9.12 -11.26
N MET A 214 39.69 9.80 -12.38
CA MET A 214 40.37 9.31 -13.59
C MET A 214 41.72 10.01 -13.73
N THR A 215 42.79 9.26 -13.97
CA THR A 215 44.15 9.80 -14.07
C THR A 215 44.94 9.15 -15.20
N GLY A 216 45.81 9.93 -15.87
CA GLY A 216 46.70 9.41 -16.93
C GLY A 216 47.96 8.72 -16.42
N SER A 217 48.29 8.82 -15.13
CA SER A 217 49.48 8.21 -14.57
C SER A 217 49.23 7.59 -13.19
N TYR A 218 49.89 6.46 -12.93
CA TYR A 218 49.82 5.80 -11.63
C TYR A 218 51.01 6.21 -10.76
N ASP A 219 50.78 7.12 -9.83
CA ASP A 219 51.72 7.44 -8.75
C ASP A 219 51.09 7.03 -7.41
N ALA A 220 51.75 6.11 -6.70
CA ALA A 220 51.30 5.59 -5.42
C ALA A 220 51.11 6.68 -4.37
N ASP A 221 51.94 7.74 -4.39
CA ASP A 221 51.81 8.87 -3.48
C ASP A 221 50.57 9.72 -3.80
N VAL A 222 50.26 9.90 -5.08
CA VAL A 222 49.05 10.60 -5.54
C VAL A 222 47.79 9.81 -5.17
N VAL A 223 47.73 8.51 -5.47
CA VAL A 223 46.59 7.64 -5.12
C VAL A 223 46.34 7.65 -3.62
N ARG A 224 47.39 7.49 -2.81
CA ARG A 224 47.29 7.55 -1.34
C ARG A 224 46.74 8.89 -0.85
N ARG A 225 47.13 10.00 -1.49
CA ARG A 225 46.67 11.35 -1.16
C ARG A 225 45.19 11.52 -1.45
N LEU A 226 44.72 11.05 -2.61
CA LEU A 226 43.32 11.17 -3.05
C LEU A 226 42.38 10.33 -2.20
N ILE A 227 42.77 9.10 -1.86
CA ILE A 227 42.01 8.25 -0.92
C ILE A 227 41.85 8.95 0.43
N LYS A 228 42.93 9.54 0.98
CA LYS A 228 42.87 10.30 2.23
C LYS A 228 41.96 11.53 2.16
N GLN A 229 41.72 12.06 0.96
CA GLN A 229 40.83 13.19 0.73
C GLN A 229 39.38 12.78 0.47
N GLY A 230 39.08 11.47 0.44
CA GLY A 230 37.73 10.93 0.30
C GLY A 230 37.34 10.55 -1.12
N ALA A 231 38.30 10.39 -2.04
CA ALA A 231 38.04 9.71 -3.30
C ALA A 231 37.52 8.29 -3.03
N SER A 232 36.44 7.92 -3.69
CA SER A 232 35.78 6.62 -3.55
C SER A 232 36.55 5.54 -4.32
N GLU A 233 37.04 5.87 -5.51
CA GLU A 233 37.70 4.94 -6.41
C GLU A 233 38.60 5.67 -7.42
N PHE A 234 39.48 4.96 -8.11
CA PHE A 234 40.31 5.52 -9.17
C PHE A 234 40.37 4.65 -10.45
N PHE A 235 40.64 5.30 -11.58
CA PHE A 235 40.85 4.69 -12.90
C PHE A 235 42.07 5.27 -13.60
N LEU A 236 42.84 4.38 -14.23
CA LEU A 236 43.96 4.75 -15.09
C LEU A 236 43.46 4.93 -16.54
N LYS A 237 43.82 6.04 -17.19
CA LYS A 237 43.60 6.28 -18.61
C LYS A 237 44.78 5.73 -19.42
N PRO A 238 44.57 5.02 -20.55
CA PRO A 238 43.28 4.57 -21.08
C PRO A 238 42.68 3.42 -20.26
N PHE A 239 41.37 3.45 -20.03
CA PHE A 239 40.66 2.43 -19.24
C PHE A 239 39.98 1.37 -20.13
N ILE A 240 39.79 0.18 -19.56
CA ILE A 240 38.96 -0.89 -20.13
C ILE A 240 37.49 -0.58 -19.80
N ALA A 241 36.61 -0.62 -20.81
CA ALA A 241 35.21 -0.21 -20.64
C ALA A 241 34.47 -1.07 -19.61
N GLU A 242 34.69 -2.38 -19.63
CA GLU A 242 34.11 -3.34 -18.69
C GLU A 242 34.48 -3.00 -17.23
N GLU A 243 35.76 -2.70 -16.97
CA GLU A 243 36.23 -2.32 -15.63
C GLU A 243 35.54 -1.04 -15.14
N LEU A 244 35.45 -0.02 -16.02
CA LEU A 244 34.77 1.24 -15.72
C LEU A 244 33.31 1.02 -15.33
N LEU A 245 32.57 0.25 -16.14
CA LEU A 245 31.17 -0.04 -15.90
C LEU A 245 30.96 -0.80 -14.59
N MET A 246 31.75 -1.84 -14.32
CA MET A 246 31.65 -2.61 -13.08
C MET A 246 31.81 -1.73 -11.83
N LYS A 247 32.78 -0.81 -11.82
CA LYS A 247 32.97 0.08 -10.66
C LYS A 247 31.86 1.12 -10.55
N ILE A 248 31.38 1.66 -11.67
CA ILE A 248 30.24 2.60 -11.67
C ILE A 248 28.99 1.92 -11.10
N ASP A 249 28.63 0.75 -11.61
CA ASP A 249 27.47 -0.02 -11.15
C ASP A 249 27.60 -0.36 -9.65
N PHE A 250 28.79 -0.76 -9.19
CA PHE A 250 29.04 -1.01 -7.77
C PHE A 250 28.72 0.20 -6.87
N TRP A 251 29.17 1.40 -7.26
CA TRP A 251 28.93 2.62 -6.47
C TRP A 251 27.47 3.07 -6.52
N ILE A 252 26.80 2.90 -7.65
CA ILE A 252 25.36 3.17 -7.78
C ILE A 252 24.54 2.20 -6.92
N ASP A 253 24.83 0.90 -6.99
CA ASP A 253 24.16 -0.12 -6.17
C ASP A 253 24.40 0.11 -4.67
N SER A 254 25.61 0.52 -4.29
CA SER A 254 25.90 0.92 -2.91
C SER A 254 25.04 2.11 -2.47
N LYS A 255 24.87 3.11 -3.35
CA LYS A 255 24.00 4.26 -3.10
C LYS A 255 22.53 3.85 -2.97
N ARG A 256 22.05 2.92 -3.81
CA ARG A 256 20.69 2.34 -3.71
C ARG A 256 20.44 1.71 -2.36
N LYS A 257 21.31 0.79 -1.95
CA LYS A 257 21.21 0.08 -0.66
C LYS A 257 21.24 1.06 0.51
N THR A 258 22.10 2.07 0.44
CA THR A 258 22.18 3.10 1.49
C THR A 258 20.86 3.87 1.60
N ARG A 259 20.29 4.34 0.47
CA ARG A 259 18.98 5.02 0.46
C ARG A 259 17.86 4.13 1.00
N GLN A 260 17.85 2.84 0.64
CA GLN A 260 16.86 1.89 1.13
C GLN A 260 16.94 1.74 2.65
N ILE A 261 18.14 1.53 3.20
CA ILE A 261 18.36 1.39 4.64
C ILE A 261 17.93 2.65 5.39
N GLU A 262 18.20 3.84 4.84
CA GLU A 262 17.76 5.11 5.43
C GLU A 262 16.23 5.23 5.47
N CYS A 263 15.56 4.88 4.38
CA CYS A 263 14.10 4.85 4.31
C CYS A 263 13.49 3.86 5.31
N GLU A 264 13.99 2.63 5.36
CA GLU A 264 13.53 1.60 6.30
C GLU A 264 13.75 2.04 7.75
N ARG A 265 14.91 2.64 8.04
CA ARG A 265 15.22 3.18 9.36
C ARG A 265 14.28 4.31 9.75
N GLN A 266 13.95 5.23 8.84
CA GLN A 266 13.00 6.30 9.10
C GLN A 266 11.60 5.74 9.40
N LEU A 267 11.13 4.79 8.60
CA LEU A 267 9.83 4.14 8.81
C LEU A 267 9.77 3.41 10.16
N LEU A 268 10.81 2.66 10.51
CA LEU A 268 10.92 2.00 11.81
C LEU A 268 10.91 3.01 12.96
N GLN A 269 11.55 4.17 12.78
CA GLN A 269 11.53 5.25 13.76
C GLN A 269 10.11 5.82 13.93
N GLU A 270 9.37 6.04 12.84
CA GLU A 270 7.98 6.52 12.89
C GLU A 270 7.04 5.51 13.59
N TYR A 271 7.22 4.20 13.33
CA TYR A 271 6.51 3.15 14.06
C TYR A 271 6.84 3.18 15.55
N LYS A 272 8.13 3.29 15.88
CA LYS A 272 8.60 3.38 17.26
C LYS A 272 7.99 4.59 17.98
N ASP A 273 8.04 5.77 17.38
CA ASP A 273 7.51 7.01 17.96
C ASP A 273 5.98 6.93 18.15
N THR A 274 5.28 6.18 17.29
CA THR A 274 3.84 5.94 17.43
C THR A 274 3.53 5.02 18.61
N VAL A 275 4.27 3.92 18.77
CA VAL A 275 4.15 3.03 19.93
C VAL A 275 4.52 3.76 21.24
N ASP A 276 5.59 4.55 21.20
CA ASP A 276 6.09 5.29 22.36
C ASP A 276 5.08 6.35 22.86
N ARG A 277 4.23 6.91 21.99
CA ARG A 277 3.17 7.86 22.39
C ARG A 277 1.95 7.19 23.03
N GLY A 278 1.60 5.97 22.62
CA GLY A 278 0.34 5.30 23.00
C GLY A 278 0.44 4.32 24.16
N SER A 279 1.65 3.85 24.51
CA SER A 279 1.86 2.80 25.50
C SER A 279 3.03 3.11 26.43
N ILE A 280 3.06 2.49 27.61
CA ILE A 280 4.19 2.58 28.54
C ILE A 280 5.24 1.56 28.09
N VAL A 281 6.44 2.01 27.73
CA VAL A 281 7.51 1.16 27.21
C VAL A 281 8.72 1.21 28.13
N SER A 282 9.30 0.05 28.41
CA SER A 282 10.60 -0.07 29.09
C SER A 282 11.43 -1.19 28.51
N LYS A 283 12.76 -1.01 28.49
CA LYS A 283 13.70 -2.10 28.26
C LYS A 283 14.52 -2.38 29.50
N THR A 284 14.86 -3.64 29.71
CA THR A 284 15.77 -4.05 30.78
C THR A 284 16.84 -4.99 30.28
N ASP A 285 17.99 -4.97 30.93
CA ASP A 285 19.01 -6.01 30.75
C ASP A 285 18.53 -7.38 31.29
N LYS A 286 19.39 -8.40 31.16
CA LYS A 286 19.15 -9.77 31.63
C LYS A 286 18.90 -9.88 33.14
N ARG A 287 19.29 -8.87 33.93
CA ARG A 287 19.13 -8.80 35.39
C ARG A 287 17.89 -7.98 35.79
N GLY A 288 17.14 -7.44 34.82
CA GLY A 288 15.96 -6.61 35.08
C GLY A 288 16.31 -5.16 35.43
N VAL A 289 17.52 -4.71 35.12
CA VAL A 289 17.94 -3.30 35.26
C VAL A 289 17.44 -2.52 34.06
N ILE A 290 16.75 -1.42 34.31
CA ILE A 290 16.18 -0.55 33.27
C ILE A 290 17.30 0.09 32.45
N THR A 291 17.27 -0.18 31.14
CA THR A 291 18.20 0.40 30.16
C THR A 291 17.52 1.46 29.30
N PHE A 292 16.19 1.45 29.21
CA PHE A 292 15.40 2.43 28.48
C PHE A 292 13.99 2.54 29.06
N VAL A 293 13.41 3.73 29.03
CA VAL A 293 11.99 3.99 29.24
C VAL A 293 11.54 5.11 28.31
N ASN A 294 10.26 5.13 27.94
CA ASN A 294 9.67 6.23 27.19
C ASN A 294 9.05 7.30 28.12
N ASP A 295 8.64 8.42 27.53
CA ASP A 295 8.05 9.55 28.27
C ASP A 295 6.79 9.14 29.03
N LYS A 296 5.97 8.23 28.46
CA LYS A 296 4.76 7.73 29.11
C LYS A 296 5.04 6.99 30.41
N PHE A 297 6.15 6.24 30.48
CA PHE A 297 6.60 5.63 31.74
C PHE A 297 6.92 6.71 32.77
N CYS A 298 7.66 7.75 32.37
CA CYS A 298 8.05 8.84 33.26
C CYS A 298 6.81 9.57 33.80
N GLU A 299 5.85 9.91 32.93
CA GLU A 299 4.58 10.53 33.29
C GLU A 299 3.77 9.72 34.31
N ILE A 300 3.53 8.43 34.02
CA ILE A 300 2.68 7.61 34.88
C ILE A 300 3.35 7.26 36.21
N SER A 301 4.66 7.02 36.20
CA SER A 301 5.41 6.62 37.40
C SER A 301 5.79 7.82 38.29
N GLY A 302 5.88 9.01 37.70
CA GLY A 302 6.34 10.23 38.38
C GLY A 302 7.86 10.29 38.62
N TYR A 303 8.62 9.33 38.11
CA TYR A 303 10.09 9.35 38.15
C TYR A 303 10.64 9.96 36.87
N SER A 304 11.73 10.72 36.99
CA SER A 304 12.44 11.23 35.83
C SER A 304 13.27 10.12 35.16
N LEU A 305 13.60 10.30 33.87
CA LEU A 305 14.44 9.38 33.12
C LEU A 305 15.76 9.06 33.86
N ALA A 306 16.44 10.06 34.39
CA ALA A 306 17.69 9.91 35.12
C ALA A 306 17.56 9.09 36.42
N GLU A 307 16.36 9.06 37.02
CA GLU A 307 16.09 8.26 38.22
C GLU A 307 15.74 6.81 37.90
N LEU A 308 15.20 6.54 36.71
CA LEU A 308 14.78 5.22 36.26
C LEU A 308 15.92 4.42 35.63
N ILE A 309 16.76 5.06 34.82
CA ILE A 309 17.85 4.40 34.10
C ILE A 309 18.89 3.84 35.10
N GLY A 310 19.30 2.59 34.89
CA GLY A 310 20.26 1.89 35.75
C GLY A 310 19.69 1.38 37.07
N LYS A 311 18.39 1.54 37.31
CA LYS A 311 17.70 0.96 38.47
C LYS A 311 16.99 -0.35 38.13
N PRO A 312 16.82 -1.26 39.09
CA PRO A 312 16.03 -2.46 38.87
C PRO A 312 14.55 -2.09 38.65
N HIS A 313 13.90 -2.73 37.69
CA HIS A 313 12.49 -2.46 37.36
C HIS A 313 11.54 -2.71 38.54
N ASN A 314 11.96 -3.51 39.53
CA ASN A 314 11.19 -3.75 40.75
C ASN A 314 11.02 -2.50 41.64
N MET A 315 11.70 -1.37 41.36
CA MET A 315 11.57 -0.15 42.15
C MET A 315 10.15 0.44 42.13
N VAL A 316 9.43 0.28 41.00
CA VAL A 316 8.05 0.73 40.84
C VAL A 316 7.03 -0.31 41.30
N ARG A 317 7.46 -1.47 41.80
CA ARG A 317 6.55 -2.54 42.22
C ARG A 317 5.76 -2.14 43.47
N HIS A 318 4.46 -2.42 43.47
CA HIS A 318 3.63 -2.26 44.66
C HIS A 318 3.85 -3.42 45.67
N PRO A 319 3.88 -3.17 47.00
CA PRO A 319 4.09 -4.22 48.01
C PRO A 319 3.00 -5.30 48.02
N ASP A 320 1.76 -4.92 47.74
CA ASP A 320 0.61 -5.84 47.64
C ASP A 320 0.76 -6.93 46.58
N MET A 321 1.69 -6.77 45.62
CA MET A 321 1.88 -7.79 44.61
C MET A 321 2.57 -9.02 45.21
N PRO A 322 2.01 -10.24 45.05
CA PRO A 322 2.60 -11.45 45.58
C PRO A 322 3.96 -11.75 44.94
N LYS A 323 4.91 -12.25 45.74
CA LYS A 323 6.26 -12.63 45.26
C LYS A 323 6.22 -13.81 44.27
N SER A 324 5.21 -14.67 44.37
CA SER A 324 5.01 -15.82 43.46
C SER A 324 4.73 -15.40 42.02
N ALA A 325 3.88 -14.39 41.79
CA ALA A 325 3.54 -13.92 40.45
C ALA A 325 4.76 -13.43 39.64
N PHE A 326 5.71 -12.78 40.31
CA PHE A 326 6.96 -12.35 39.66
C PHE A 326 7.95 -13.50 39.45
N LYS A 327 7.91 -14.54 40.30
CA LYS A 327 8.74 -15.73 40.10
C LYS A 327 8.28 -16.49 38.85
N GLU A 328 6.98 -16.59 38.65
CA GLU A 328 6.37 -17.14 37.44
C GLU A 328 6.77 -16.31 36.21
N MET A 329 6.57 -14.99 36.25
CA MET A 329 6.99 -14.08 35.18
C MET A 329 8.46 -14.27 34.78
N TRP A 330 9.38 -14.26 35.75
CA TRP A 330 10.81 -14.44 35.49
C TRP A 330 11.12 -15.81 34.87
N ASN A 331 10.48 -16.87 35.35
CA ASN A 331 10.63 -18.20 34.76
C ASN A 331 10.15 -18.22 33.29
N THR A 332 9.02 -17.59 32.98
CA THR A 332 8.48 -17.51 31.61
C THR A 332 9.43 -16.79 30.67
N ILE A 333 9.86 -15.57 31.03
CA ILE A 333 10.67 -14.75 30.13
C ILE A 333 12.11 -15.27 29.97
N LEU A 334 12.68 -15.90 31.00
CA LEU A 334 14.00 -16.52 30.92
C LEU A 334 14.01 -17.80 30.06
N ASN A 335 12.86 -18.45 29.90
CA ASN A 335 12.69 -19.57 28.98
C ASN A 335 12.43 -19.11 27.53
N GLY A 336 12.57 -17.82 27.24
CA GLY A 336 12.32 -17.26 25.90
C GLY A 336 10.84 -17.10 25.55
N GLN A 337 9.93 -17.28 26.51
CA GLN A 337 8.49 -17.17 26.29
C GLN A 337 7.98 -15.76 26.62
N ILE A 338 6.90 -15.36 25.93
CA ILE A 338 6.19 -14.12 26.20
C ILE A 338 5.41 -14.27 27.52
N TRP A 339 5.50 -13.27 28.38
CA TRP A 339 4.68 -13.20 29.59
C TRP A 339 3.64 -12.09 29.48
N GLU A 340 2.40 -12.39 29.87
CA GLU A 340 1.30 -11.44 29.90
C GLU A 340 0.62 -11.43 31.27
N GLY A 341 0.26 -10.25 31.77
CA GLY A 341 -0.48 -10.15 33.03
C GLY A 341 -0.70 -8.73 33.54
N VAL A 342 -1.53 -8.61 34.57
CA VAL A 342 -1.78 -7.35 35.27
C VAL A 342 -0.75 -7.15 36.36
N VAL A 343 -0.08 -5.99 36.36
CA VAL A 343 0.89 -5.61 37.39
C VAL A 343 0.44 -4.36 38.12
N LYS A 344 0.35 -4.43 39.45
CA LYS A 344 0.15 -3.28 40.32
C LYS A 344 1.50 -2.66 40.70
N ASN A 345 1.67 -1.39 40.36
CA ASN A 345 2.85 -0.58 40.60
C ASN A 345 2.55 0.58 41.54
N ARG A 346 3.60 1.25 42.02
CA ARG A 346 3.58 2.40 42.92
C ARG A 346 4.35 3.54 42.30
N LYS A 347 3.71 4.70 42.20
CA LYS A 347 4.30 5.96 41.73
C LYS A 347 5.29 6.53 42.76
N LYS A 348 6.05 7.55 42.36
CA LYS A 348 6.97 8.29 43.24
C LYS A 348 6.26 8.96 44.43
N ASP A 349 5.03 9.43 44.24
CA ASP A 349 4.20 10.03 45.30
C ASP A 349 3.57 9.00 46.26
N GLY A 350 3.78 7.70 46.01
CA GLY A 350 3.25 6.60 46.81
C GLY A 350 1.89 6.06 46.37
N SER A 351 1.20 6.70 45.41
CA SER A 351 -0.06 6.21 44.87
C SER A 351 0.12 4.97 43.99
N ALA A 352 -0.90 4.12 43.90
CA ALA A 352 -0.86 2.89 43.11
C ALA A 352 -1.38 3.12 41.68
N TYR A 353 -0.84 2.38 40.72
CA TYR A 353 -1.34 2.32 39.35
C TYR A 353 -1.25 0.88 38.83
N TRP A 354 -2.15 0.51 37.92
CA TRP A 354 -2.24 -0.84 37.36
C TRP A 354 -1.96 -0.80 35.88
N VAL A 355 -1.20 -1.78 35.42
CA VAL A 355 -0.83 -1.89 34.02
C VAL A 355 -1.03 -3.30 33.50
N GLN A 356 -1.76 -3.43 32.39
CA GLN A 356 -1.75 -4.66 31.60
C GLN A 356 -0.40 -4.72 30.88
N THR A 357 0.38 -5.76 31.14
CA THR A 357 1.79 -5.84 30.77
C THR A 357 2.03 -7.04 29.86
N ILE A 358 2.78 -6.82 28.79
CA ILE A 358 3.37 -7.86 27.94
C ILE A 358 4.90 -7.69 28.03
N ILE A 359 5.62 -8.77 28.32
CA ILE A 359 7.09 -8.78 28.37
C ILE A 359 7.61 -9.79 27.35
N ASN A 360 8.37 -9.27 26.39
CA ASN A 360 9.02 -10.06 25.34
C ASN A 360 10.53 -10.15 25.61
N PRO A 361 11.12 -11.36 25.62
CA PRO A 361 12.56 -11.55 25.54
C PRO A 361 13.05 -11.29 24.11
N ILE A 362 14.10 -10.48 23.97
CA ILE A 362 14.79 -10.27 22.70
C ILE A 362 16.00 -11.18 22.66
N ILE A 363 16.05 -12.02 21.63
CA ILE A 363 17.10 -13.01 21.41
C ILE A 363 18.04 -12.55 20.30
N ASP A 364 19.33 -12.86 20.43
CA ASP A 364 20.30 -12.71 19.35
C ASP A 364 20.27 -13.89 18.37
N ILE A 365 21.13 -13.81 17.34
CA ILE A 365 21.29 -14.84 16.31
C ILE A 365 21.74 -16.20 16.86
N ASP A 366 22.37 -16.22 18.04
CA ASP A 366 22.83 -17.43 18.73
C ASP A 366 21.75 -17.98 19.68
N GLY A 367 20.55 -17.38 19.68
CA GLY A 367 19.41 -17.78 20.51
C GLY A 367 19.53 -17.35 21.97
N GLN A 368 20.48 -16.49 22.32
CA GLN A 368 20.64 -16.01 23.69
C GLN A 368 19.80 -14.76 23.95
N ILE A 369 19.18 -14.68 25.12
CA ILE A 369 18.43 -13.49 25.53
C ILE A 369 19.41 -12.33 25.76
N VAL A 370 19.20 -11.24 25.05
CA VAL A 370 19.97 -9.99 25.12
C VAL A 370 19.32 -9.02 26.09
N GLU A 371 18.03 -8.77 25.92
CA GLU A 371 17.25 -7.80 26.70
C GLU A 371 15.79 -8.24 26.83
N PHE A 372 15.04 -7.57 27.70
CA PHE A 372 13.59 -7.71 27.78
C PHE A 372 12.91 -6.39 27.43
N ILE A 373 11.88 -6.45 26.60
CA ILE A 373 11.02 -5.31 26.27
C ILE A 373 9.66 -5.51 26.95
N GLY A 374 9.27 -4.54 27.78
CA GLY A 374 7.97 -4.49 28.42
C GLY A 374 7.10 -3.39 27.79
N ILE A 375 5.96 -3.78 27.21
CA ILE A 375 4.93 -2.88 26.70
C ILE A 375 3.72 -2.98 27.63
N ARG A 376 3.18 -1.83 28.04
CA ARG A 376 2.11 -1.79 29.04
C ARG A 376 1.06 -0.76 28.73
N HIS A 377 -0.18 -1.10 29.07
CA HIS A 377 -1.32 -0.20 29.00
C HIS A 377 -1.83 0.12 30.40
N ASP A 378 -2.13 1.38 30.67
CA ASP A 378 -2.70 1.82 31.95
C ASP A 378 -4.15 1.35 32.07
N ILE A 379 -4.43 0.50 33.05
CA ILE A 379 -5.76 0.00 33.37
C ILE A 379 -6.20 0.40 34.79
N THR A 380 -5.55 1.42 35.37
CA THR A 380 -5.80 1.89 36.74
C THR A 380 -7.27 2.20 36.99
N ALA A 381 -7.94 2.88 36.04
CA ALA A 381 -9.34 3.23 36.17
C ALA A 381 -10.24 1.97 36.28
N LEU A 382 -9.95 0.94 35.49
CA LEU A 382 -10.69 -0.33 35.49
C LEU A 382 -10.47 -1.12 36.79
N GLU A 383 -9.23 -1.20 37.28
CA GLU A 383 -8.93 -1.96 38.51
C GLU A 383 -9.40 -1.22 39.77
N VAL A 384 -9.36 0.11 39.82
CA VAL A 384 -9.97 0.89 40.92
C VAL A 384 -11.49 0.68 40.95
N LEU A 385 -12.15 0.65 39.80
CA LEU A 385 -13.57 0.36 39.70
C LEU A 385 -13.87 -1.06 40.24
N LYS A 386 -13.09 -2.06 39.82
CA LYS A 386 -13.21 -3.45 40.25
C LYS A 386 -12.92 -3.66 41.74
N GLU A 387 -11.90 -3.00 42.31
CA GLU A 387 -11.60 -3.07 43.75
C GLU A 387 -12.70 -2.41 44.59
N ARG A 388 -13.27 -1.29 44.12
CA ARG A 388 -14.44 -0.66 44.76
C ARG A 388 -15.63 -1.62 44.76
N MET A 389 -15.95 -2.22 43.61
CA MET A 389 -17.00 -3.24 43.51
C MET A 389 -16.77 -4.42 44.47
N ASN A 390 -15.55 -4.95 44.54
CA ASN A 390 -15.21 -6.08 45.41
C ASN A 390 -15.21 -5.74 46.91
N LYS A 391 -14.85 -4.51 47.29
CA LYS A 391 -14.95 -4.04 48.68
C LYS A 391 -16.40 -3.86 49.09
N ASP A 392 -17.25 -3.37 48.19
CA ASP A 392 -18.68 -3.21 48.44
C ASP A 392 -19.41 -4.55 48.57
N LEU A 393 -18.95 -5.60 47.86
CA LEU A 393 -19.42 -6.97 48.01
C LEU A 393 -19.02 -7.64 49.34
N LYS A 394 -17.92 -7.20 50.00
CA LYS A 394 -17.38 -7.82 51.22
C LYS A 394 -17.85 -7.20 52.55
N ILE A 395 -18.39 -5.97 52.55
CA ILE A 395 -18.82 -5.24 53.76
C ILE A 395 -20.30 -5.53 54.12
N SER A 396 -20.77 -6.75 53.83
CA SER A 396 -22.14 -7.17 54.21
C SER A 396 -22.16 -7.71 55.65
N THR A 397 -22.29 -6.80 56.63
CA THR A 397 -23.09 -7.07 57.86
C THR A 397 -23.42 -5.85 58.73
N ASP A 398 -22.96 -4.61 58.48
CA ASP A 398 -23.40 -3.45 59.28
C ASP A 398 -23.59 -2.16 58.46
N ASN A 399 -24.78 -1.56 58.62
CA ASN A 399 -25.25 -0.22 58.22
C ASN A 399 -25.84 -0.01 56.80
N PHE A 400 -27.15 -0.26 56.72
CA PHE A 400 -28.11 0.05 55.64
C PHE A 400 -28.01 1.49 55.08
N GLU A 401 -27.72 2.49 55.91
CA GLU A 401 -27.62 3.90 55.47
C GLU A 401 -26.38 4.19 54.61
N THR A 402 -25.28 3.46 54.82
CA THR A 402 -24.05 3.62 54.01
C THR A 402 -24.22 2.97 52.64
N MET A 403 -25.00 1.88 52.60
CA MET A 403 -25.37 1.17 51.37
C MET A 403 -26.27 2.04 50.48
N GLN A 404 -27.26 2.75 51.06
CA GLN A 404 -28.04 3.75 50.31
C GLN A 404 -27.17 4.87 49.73
N LYS A 405 -26.24 5.45 50.49
CA LYS A 405 -25.35 6.52 49.99
C LYS A 405 -24.42 6.06 48.87
N ARG A 406 -23.90 4.83 48.92
CA ARG A 406 -23.03 4.28 47.86
C ARG A 406 -23.80 3.86 46.61
N VAL A 407 -24.98 3.26 46.77
CA VAL A 407 -25.90 3.02 45.64
C VAL A 407 -26.19 4.33 44.94
N HIS A 408 -26.44 5.41 45.69
CA HIS A 408 -26.65 6.73 45.09
C HIS A 408 -25.41 7.27 44.34
N GLN A 409 -24.20 7.05 44.87
CA GLN A 409 -22.96 7.46 44.18
C GLN A 409 -22.65 6.63 42.92
N TYR A 410 -22.99 5.33 42.91
CA TYR A 410 -22.89 4.49 41.73
C TYR A 410 -23.98 4.80 40.71
N GLU A 411 -25.22 5.02 41.17
CA GLU A 411 -26.30 5.56 40.35
C GLU A 411 -25.84 6.88 39.73
N ASP A 412 -25.26 7.80 40.49
CA ASP A 412 -24.73 9.06 39.97
C ASP A 412 -23.64 8.82 38.92
N ALA A 413 -22.62 8.00 39.17
CA ALA A 413 -21.57 7.72 38.18
C ALA A 413 -22.14 7.07 36.91
N MET A 414 -23.04 6.08 37.04
CA MET A 414 -23.73 5.45 35.92
C MET A 414 -24.62 6.45 35.17
N ASN A 415 -25.27 7.38 35.89
CA ASN A 415 -26.11 8.46 35.36
C ASN A 415 -25.34 9.54 34.62
N HIS A 416 -24.00 9.48 34.57
CA HIS A 416 -23.18 10.36 33.74
C HIS A 416 -22.55 9.64 32.55
N THR A 417 -22.40 8.31 32.58
CA THR A 417 -21.69 7.55 31.52
C THR A 417 -22.59 6.65 30.67
N MET A 418 -23.73 6.19 31.17
CA MET A 418 -24.60 5.24 30.47
C MET A 418 -26.07 5.64 30.58
N ALA A 419 -26.81 5.46 29.50
CA ALA A 419 -28.26 5.56 29.56
C ALA A 419 -28.83 4.31 30.25
N VAL A 420 -29.69 4.54 31.25
CA VAL A 420 -30.32 3.47 32.03
C VAL A 420 -31.82 3.62 31.93
N MET A 421 -32.50 2.51 31.63
CA MET A 421 -33.95 2.43 31.58
C MET A 421 -34.42 1.17 32.31
N ARG A 422 -35.49 1.27 33.09
CA ARG A 422 -36.16 0.11 33.71
C ARG A 422 -37.55 -0.07 33.10
N THR A 423 -37.95 -1.32 32.91
CA THR A 423 -39.28 -1.65 32.39
C THR A 423 -39.95 -2.74 33.22
N THR A 424 -41.28 -2.79 33.22
CA THR A 424 -42.03 -3.94 33.77
C THR A 424 -41.81 -5.21 32.92
N ASN A 425 -42.36 -6.34 33.37
CA ASN A 425 -42.38 -7.59 32.62
C ASN A 425 -43.14 -7.47 31.28
N GLU A 426 -44.06 -6.51 31.20
CA GLU A 426 -44.82 -6.15 30.01
C GLU A 426 -44.07 -5.11 29.14
N ASN A 427 -42.80 -4.80 29.46
CA ASN A 427 -41.95 -3.83 28.77
C ASN A 427 -42.40 -2.37 28.86
N ILE A 428 -43.22 -2.03 29.87
CA ILE A 428 -43.63 -0.65 30.13
C ILE A 428 -42.53 0.07 30.90
N ILE A 429 -42.10 1.24 30.43
CA ILE A 429 -41.00 2.02 31.03
C ILE A 429 -41.44 2.58 32.38
N THR A 430 -40.68 2.26 33.43
CA THR A 430 -40.93 2.71 34.80
C THR A 430 -39.93 3.75 35.29
N TYR A 431 -38.72 3.74 34.71
CA TYR A 431 -37.65 4.65 35.09
C TYR A 431 -36.70 4.89 33.92
N VAL A 432 -36.20 6.11 33.81
CA VAL A 432 -35.09 6.50 32.94
C VAL A 432 -34.15 7.44 33.70
N ASN A 433 -32.86 7.40 33.38
CA ASN A 433 -31.89 8.31 33.97
C ASN A 433 -31.62 9.54 33.11
N LYS A 434 -30.81 10.48 33.65
CA LYS A 434 -30.47 11.73 32.98
C LYS A 434 -29.77 11.50 31.63
N THR A 435 -28.77 10.63 31.55
CA THR A 435 -28.09 10.32 30.29
C THR A 435 -29.04 9.81 29.21
N PHE A 436 -30.04 8.99 29.57
CA PHE A 436 -31.09 8.58 28.64
C PHE A 436 -31.87 9.79 28.12
N CYS A 437 -32.29 10.71 29.00
CA CYS A 437 -32.99 11.93 28.60
C CYS A 437 -32.14 12.81 27.68
N ASP A 438 -30.85 12.97 27.99
CA ASP A 438 -29.92 13.78 27.21
C ASP A 438 -29.73 13.23 25.79
N ILE A 439 -29.64 11.90 25.64
CA ILE A 439 -29.46 11.25 24.33
C ILE A 439 -30.77 11.19 23.53
N SER A 440 -31.89 10.90 24.21
CA SER A 440 -33.18 10.64 23.55
C SER A 440 -34.05 11.89 23.36
N GLY A 441 -33.76 12.98 24.06
CA GLY A 441 -34.58 14.19 24.10
C GLY A 441 -35.91 14.04 24.86
N TYR A 442 -36.22 12.86 25.41
CA TYR A 442 -37.41 12.65 26.22
C TYR A 442 -37.21 13.13 27.66
N SER A 443 -38.22 13.79 28.22
CA SER A 443 -38.27 13.97 29.67
C SER A 443 -38.83 12.71 30.34
N PRO A 444 -38.51 12.43 31.63
CA PRO A 444 -39.06 11.27 32.33
C PRO A 444 -40.59 11.21 32.30
N LYS A 445 -41.27 12.37 32.33
CA LYS A 445 -42.74 12.44 32.29
C LYS A 445 -43.33 12.02 30.94
N ASP A 446 -42.57 12.16 29.87
CA ASP A 446 -43.02 11.85 28.51
C ASP A 446 -42.83 10.37 28.16
N VAL A 447 -41.87 9.70 28.83
CA VAL A 447 -41.44 8.34 28.47
C VAL A 447 -41.88 7.28 29.48
N ILE A 448 -42.07 7.63 30.75
CA ILE A 448 -42.60 6.70 31.75
C ILE A 448 -44.05 6.35 31.41
N GLY A 449 -44.36 5.06 31.38
CA GLY A 449 -45.66 4.52 31.01
C GLY A 449 -45.79 4.13 29.54
N LEU A 450 -44.84 4.51 28.68
CA LEU A 450 -44.77 4.03 27.30
C LEU A 450 -44.24 2.60 27.24
N GLU A 451 -44.66 1.86 26.22
CA GLU A 451 -44.01 0.58 25.91
C GLU A 451 -42.64 0.84 25.27
N CYS A 452 -41.58 0.18 25.74
CA CYS A 452 -40.22 0.48 25.26
C CYS A 452 -39.98 0.17 23.78
N SER A 453 -40.89 -0.58 23.14
CA SER A 453 -40.90 -0.85 21.71
C SER A 453 -41.23 0.40 20.88
N GLU A 454 -41.96 1.37 21.45
CA GLU A 454 -42.32 2.64 20.79
C GLU A 454 -41.10 3.55 20.56
N LEU A 455 -40.05 3.39 21.36
CA LEU A 455 -38.79 4.11 21.19
C LEU A 455 -37.94 3.56 20.04
N ARG A 456 -38.29 2.39 19.49
CA ARG A 456 -37.48 1.70 18.48
C ARG A 456 -37.86 2.15 17.08
N ALA A 457 -36.86 2.22 16.19
CA ALA A 457 -37.10 2.45 14.78
C ALA A 457 -37.99 1.32 14.19
N LYS A 458 -38.83 1.68 13.21
CA LYS A 458 -39.81 0.77 12.59
C LYS A 458 -39.24 -0.57 12.13
N LYS A 459 -37.96 -0.62 11.73
CA LYS A 459 -37.29 -1.86 11.32
C LYS A 459 -37.35 -2.96 12.39
N HIS A 460 -37.13 -2.60 13.65
CA HIS A 460 -37.12 -3.57 14.77
C HIS A 460 -38.52 -4.12 15.08
N LEU A 461 -39.56 -3.35 14.76
CA LEU A 461 -40.96 -3.79 14.87
C LEU A 461 -41.32 -4.77 13.74
N LEU A 462 -40.84 -4.51 12.53
CA LEU A 462 -41.09 -5.35 11.35
C LEU A 462 -40.33 -6.68 11.40
N GLU A 463 -39.08 -6.67 11.89
CA GLU A 463 -38.22 -7.84 12.00
C GLU A 463 -38.60 -8.75 13.20
N GLY A 464 -39.46 -8.27 14.09
CA GLY A 464 -39.91 -9.01 15.26
C GLY A 464 -38.88 -9.08 16.40
N ASP A 465 -37.85 -8.23 16.36
CA ASP A 465 -36.77 -8.19 17.35
C ASP A 465 -37.31 -8.01 18.77
N CYS A 466 -38.24 -7.06 18.95
CA CYS A 466 -38.83 -6.77 20.25
C CYS A 466 -39.54 -7.98 20.87
N GLU A 467 -40.23 -8.79 20.04
CA GLU A 467 -40.96 -9.97 20.48
C GLU A 467 -40.01 -11.14 20.79
N ALA A 468 -38.96 -11.30 19.99
CA ALA A 468 -37.91 -12.29 20.24
C ALA A 468 -37.17 -12.00 21.55
N ILE A 469 -36.84 -10.73 21.80
CA ILE A 469 -36.21 -10.27 23.04
C ILE A 469 -37.13 -10.50 24.24
N LYS A 470 -38.42 -10.16 24.11
CA LYS A 470 -39.42 -10.39 25.17
C LYS A 470 -39.49 -11.85 25.61
N LYS A 471 -39.45 -12.81 24.66
CA LYS A 471 -39.41 -14.25 24.97
C LYS A 471 -38.15 -14.67 25.72
N LYS A 472 -36.97 -14.18 25.31
CA LYS A 472 -35.70 -14.46 25.99
C LYS A 472 -35.68 -13.92 27.41
N LEU A 473 -36.19 -12.69 27.60
CA LEU A 473 -36.28 -12.07 28.93
C LEU A 473 -37.25 -12.82 29.84
N ALA A 474 -38.38 -13.32 29.31
CA ALA A 474 -39.30 -14.18 30.06
C ALA A 474 -38.64 -15.49 30.53
N ASN A 475 -37.67 -16.00 29.75
CA ASN A 475 -36.84 -17.16 30.11
C ASN A 475 -35.65 -16.82 31.02
N LYS A 476 -35.56 -15.58 31.53
CA LYS A 476 -34.48 -15.06 32.40
C LYS A 476 -33.11 -14.98 31.71
N GLU A 477 -33.08 -14.92 30.40
CA GLU A 477 -31.82 -14.75 29.64
C GLU A 477 -31.38 -13.29 29.60
N ILE A 478 -30.06 -13.06 29.70
CA ILE A 478 -29.47 -11.74 29.46
C ILE A 478 -29.39 -11.52 27.96
N VAL A 479 -29.93 -10.40 27.49
CA VAL A 479 -29.96 -10.07 26.06
C VAL A 479 -28.99 -8.93 25.78
N LYS A 480 -28.12 -9.11 24.78
CA LYS A 480 -27.29 -8.04 24.21
C LYS A 480 -27.78 -7.76 22.80
N PHE A 481 -28.08 -6.51 22.50
CA PHE A 481 -28.64 -6.12 21.22
C PHE A 481 -28.35 -4.66 20.88
N SER A 482 -28.08 -4.38 19.61
CA SER A 482 -27.86 -3.03 19.09
C SER A 482 -29.18 -2.48 18.52
N PHE A 483 -29.71 -1.43 19.14
CA PHE A 483 -30.96 -0.81 18.73
C PHE A 483 -30.73 0.50 17.99
N VAL A 484 -31.56 0.73 16.98
CA VAL A 484 -31.80 2.05 16.40
C VAL A 484 -33.06 2.61 17.05
N ASN A 485 -32.93 3.75 17.71
CA ASN A 485 -34.00 4.38 18.45
C ASN A 485 -34.42 5.70 17.81
N VAL A 486 -35.66 6.10 18.09
CA VAL A 486 -36.22 7.39 17.67
C VAL A 486 -36.40 8.24 18.92
N GLY A 487 -35.72 9.38 18.97
CA GLY A 487 -35.84 10.39 20.01
C GLY A 487 -37.10 11.23 19.83
N LYS A 488 -37.36 12.09 20.82
CA LYS A 488 -38.62 12.85 20.93
C LYS A 488 -38.89 13.76 19.74
N GLU A 489 -37.84 14.37 19.19
CA GLU A 489 -37.92 15.27 18.04
C GLU A 489 -37.78 14.52 16.70
N GLY A 490 -37.77 13.18 16.73
CA GLY A 490 -37.56 12.32 15.56
C GLY A 490 -36.09 12.08 15.23
N ASN A 491 -35.16 12.56 16.04
CA ASN A 491 -33.72 12.29 15.87
C ASN A 491 -33.44 10.80 16.08
N ILE A 492 -32.59 10.22 15.23
CA ILE A 492 -32.21 8.82 15.34
C ILE A 492 -30.96 8.72 16.23
N PHE A 493 -30.98 7.80 17.19
CA PHE A 493 -29.79 7.50 18.00
C PHE A 493 -29.62 5.99 18.16
N HIS A 494 -28.36 5.58 18.12
CA HIS A 494 -27.95 4.18 18.12
C HIS A 494 -27.41 3.79 19.49
N THR A 495 -27.88 2.65 19.99
CA THR A 495 -27.46 2.18 21.31
C THR A 495 -27.13 0.70 21.31
N ASP A 496 -25.95 0.36 21.82
CA ASP A 496 -25.65 -1.00 22.27
C ASP A 496 -26.27 -1.20 23.64
N THR A 497 -27.25 -2.10 23.71
CA THR A 497 -28.06 -2.31 24.90
C THR A 497 -27.85 -3.70 25.46
N THR A 498 -27.55 -3.79 26.76
CA THR A 498 -27.62 -5.03 27.52
C THR A 498 -28.83 -4.99 28.44
N ILE A 499 -29.69 -5.99 28.36
CA ILE A 499 -30.94 -6.08 29.12
C ILE A 499 -30.83 -7.24 30.12
N TYR A 500 -30.99 -6.92 31.39
CA TYR A 500 -30.96 -7.86 32.51
C TYR A 500 -32.37 -8.07 33.08
N PRO A 501 -32.87 -9.31 33.16
CA PRO A 501 -34.08 -9.61 33.91
C PRO A 501 -33.78 -9.63 35.42
N ILE A 502 -34.43 -8.76 36.18
CA ILE A 502 -34.34 -8.71 37.64
C ILE A 502 -35.42 -9.62 38.21
N VAL A 503 -35.04 -10.51 39.13
CA VAL A 503 -35.93 -11.49 39.74
C VAL A 503 -36.16 -11.22 41.23
N ASP A 504 -37.33 -11.58 41.73
CA ASP A 504 -37.63 -11.60 43.17
C ASP A 504 -36.99 -12.80 43.88
N ASN A 505 -37.18 -12.88 45.21
CA ASN A 505 -36.67 -13.98 46.04
C ASN A 505 -37.26 -15.36 45.68
N ASN A 506 -38.36 -15.40 44.93
CA ASN A 506 -38.99 -16.63 44.43
C ASN A 506 -38.54 -16.96 42.99
N GLY A 507 -37.60 -16.18 42.44
CA GLY A 507 -37.06 -16.34 41.10
C GLY A 507 -38.03 -15.88 39.99
N LYS A 508 -39.09 -15.13 40.30
CA LYS A 508 -39.99 -14.55 39.29
C LYS A 508 -39.40 -13.24 38.78
N VAL A 509 -39.37 -13.03 37.47
CA VAL A 509 -38.94 -11.73 36.89
C VAL A 509 -39.91 -10.64 37.37
N ILE A 510 -39.38 -9.52 37.83
CA ILE A 510 -40.14 -8.37 38.35
C ILE A 510 -39.97 -7.12 37.48
N GLU A 511 -38.78 -6.93 36.92
CA GLU A 511 -38.47 -5.82 36.02
C GLU A 511 -37.31 -6.20 35.09
N HIS A 512 -37.13 -5.42 34.03
CA HIS A 512 -35.94 -5.51 33.17
C HIS A 512 -35.12 -4.23 33.31
N LEU A 513 -33.81 -4.38 33.51
CA LEU A 513 -32.84 -3.29 33.55
C LEU A 513 -32.11 -3.21 32.21
N HIS A 514 -32.26 -2.10 31.50
CA HIS A 514 -31.63 -1.80 30.22
C HIS A 514 -30.45 -0.87 30.45
N LEU A 515 -29.25 -1.33 30.09
CA LEU A 515 -28.01 -0.55 30.10
C LEU A 515 -27.62 -0.23 28.66
N MET A 516 -27.66 1.05 28.30
CA MET A 516 -27.54 1.54 26.93
C MET A 516 -26.28 2.39 26.77
N CYS A 517 -25.40 2.02 25.85
CA CYS A 517 -24.25 2.81 25.44
C CYS A 517 -24.57 3.53 24.13
N ASN A 518 -24.42 4.86 24.08
CA ASN A 518 -24.60 5.60 22.83
C ASN A 518 -23.42 5.33 21.89
N ILE A 519 -23.72 4.78 20.71
CA ILE A 519 -22.74 4.50 19.66
C ILE A 519 -23.01 5.33 18.40
N SER A 520 -23.87 6.35 18.49
CA SER A 520 -24.26 7.20 17.35
C SER A 520 -23.04 7.89 16.74
N ASP A 521 -22.15 8.46 17.56
CA ASP A 521 -20.93 9.14 17.08
C ASP A 521 -19.98 8.15 16.37
N LEU A 522 -19.89 6.92 16.88
CA LEU A 522 -19.07 5.88 16.28
C LEU A 522 -19.60 5.47 14.89
N ILE A 523 -20.93 5.33 14.77
CA ILE A 523 -21.59 5.03 13.49
C ILE A 523 -21.44 6.20 12.52
N SER A 524 -21.69 7.42 12.98
CA SER A 524 -21.53 8.63 12.16
C SER A 524 -20.09 8.78 11.66
N LEU A 525 -19.10 8.53 12.51
CA LEU A 525 -17.69 8.58 12.10
C LEU A 525 -17.36 7.48 11.08
N HIS A 526 -17.92 6.28 11.25
CA HIS A 526 -17.76 5.20 10.29
C HIS A 526 -18.36 5.55 8.92
N GLU A 527 -19.58 6.10 8.91
CA GLU A 527 -20.26 6.58 7.71
C GLU A 527 -19.50 7.73 7.05
N GLU A 528 -18.95 8.68 7.83
CA GLU A 528 -18.12 9.77 7.31
C GLU A 528 -16.85 9.25 6.63
N ILE A 529 -16.20 8.23 7.21
CA ILE A 529 -15.04 7.58 6.61
C ILE A 529 -15.41 6.89 5.30
N GLU A 530 -16.53 6.17 5.25
CA GLU A 530 -17.00 5.52 4.03
C GLU A 530 -17.36 6.55 2.94
N ASN A 531 -18.04 7.63 3.31
CA ASN A 531 -18.37 8.73 2.40
C ASN A 531 -17.13 9.43 1.85
N THR A 532 -16.14 9.69 2.71
CA THR A 532 -14.87 10.30 2.30
C THR A 532 -14.11 9.38 1.33
N GLN A 533 -14.06 8.07 1.59
CA GLN A 533 -13.43 7.10 0.67
C GLN A 533 -14.14 7.06 -0.68
N ARG A 534 -15.48 7.06 -0.67
CA ARG A 534 -16.30 7.12 -1.87
C ARG A 534 -16.00 8.38 -2.68
N GLU A 535 -15.95 9.54 -2.04
CA GLU A 535 -15.65 10.81 -2.71
C GLU A 535 -14.27 10.80 -3.37
N ILE A 536 -13.25 10.29 -2.68
CA ILE A 536 -11.89 10.15 -3.24
C ILE A 536 -11.90 9.26 -4.48
N ILE A 537 -12.62 8.13 -4.45
CA ILE A 537 -12.71 7.20 -5.58
C ILE A 537 -13.38 7.86 -6.78
N TYR A 538 -14.49 8.57 -6.58
CA TYR A 538 -15.12 9.33 -7.66
C TYR A 538 -14.17 10.37 -8.25
N LYS A 539 -13.44 11.12 -7.41
CA LYS A 539 -12.46 12.12 -7.87
C LYS A 539 -11.32 11.49 -8.64
N MET A 540 -10.85 10.30 -8.24
CA MET A 540 -9.82 9.57 -8.98
C MET A 540 -10.34 9.09 -10.35
N GLY A 541 -11.57 8.58 -10.42
CA GLY A 541 -12.22 8.23 -11.68
C GLY A 541 -12.34 9.45 -12.62
N GLU A 542 -12.78 10.60 -12.09
CA GLU A 542 -12.84 11.86 -12.84
C GLU A 542 -11.45 12.29 -13.36
N ILE A 543 -10.37 12.08 -12.61
CA ILE A 543 -9.00 12.41 -13.06
C ILE A 543 -8.59 11.52 -14.23
N GLY A 544 -8.86 10.22 -14.17
CA GLY A 544 -8.61 9.29 -15.28
C GLY A 544 -9.31 9.75 -16.57
N GLU A 545 -10.58 10.13 -16.45
CA GLU A 545 -11.41 10.59 -17.58
C GLU A 545 -11.13 12.04 -18.04
N SER A 546 -10.56 12.89 -17.18
CA SER A 546 -10.21 14.26 -17.57
C SER A 546 -9.17 14.29 -18.69
N ARG A 547 -8.32 13.25 -18.81
CA ARG A 547 -7.35 13.13 -19.90
C ARG A 547 -7.98 12.71 -21.24
N SER A 548 -9.17 12.11 -21.24
CA SER A 548 -9.94 11.71 -22.45
C SER A 548 -10.98 12.75 -22.89
N LYS A 549 -11.08 13.91 -22.21
CA LYS A 549 -12.11 14.96 -22.39
C LYS A 549 -13.54 14.48 -22.10
N GLU A 550 -13.69 13.49 -21.23
CA GLU A 550 -14.99 13.02 -20.75
C GLU A 550 -15.44 13.81 -19.51
N THR A 551 -16.75 13.89 -19.26
CA THR A 551 -17.35 14.72 -18.20
C THR A 551 -17.49 13.94 -16.88
N GLY A 552 -17.49 14.64 -15.74
CA GLY A 552 -17.71 14.01 -14.43
C GLY A 552 -19.07 13.32 -14.26
N ASN A 553 -20.09 13.69 -15.05
CA ASN A 553 -21.40 13.03 -14.96
C ASN A 553 -21.42 11.64 -15.60
N HIS A 554 -20.54 11.36 -16.58
CA HIS A 554 -20.39 10.01 -17.15
C HIS A 554 -20.07 8.99 -16.05
N VAL A 555 -19.06 9.30 -15.25
CA VAL A 555 -18.61 8.46 -14.11
C VAL A 555 -19.76 8.18 -13.13
N ARG A 556 -20.63 9.18 -12.88
CA ARG A 556 -21.83 9.02 -12.03
C ARG A 556 -22.89 8.13 -12.66
N ARG A 557 -23.17 8.30 -13.95
CA ARG A 557 -24.16 7.47 -14.67
C ARG A 557 -23.72 6.01 -14.73
N VAL A 558 -22.45 5.74 -15.02
CA VAL A 558 -21.89 4.38 -15.02
C VAL A 558 -22.05 3.72 -13.65
N ALA A 559 -21.81 4.45 -12.56
CA ALA A 559 -22.04 3.95 -11.20
C ALA A 559 -23.50 3.56 -10.93
N GLU A 560 -24.44 4.43 -11.28
CA GLU A 560 -25.86 4.21 -11.05
C GLU A 560 -26.44 3.10 -11.94
N TYR A 561 -26.03 3.03 -13.22
CA TYR A 561 -26.40 1.93 -14.11
C TYR A 561 -25.87 0.59 -13.59
N SER A 562 -24.61 0.57 -13.15
CA SER A 562 -23.98 -0.64 -12.62
C SER A 562 -24.67 -1.13 -11.34
N LYS A 563 -25.05 -0.22 -10.44
CA LYS A 563 -25.83 -0.53 -9.24
C LYS A 563 -27.18 -1.16 -9.60
N LEU A 564 -27.93 -0.51 -10.49
CA LEU A 564 -29.25 -0.96 -10.90
C LEU A 564 -29.18 -2.35 -11.55
N LEU A 565 -28.21 -2.56 -12.45
CA LEU A 565 -28.05 -3.84 -13.14
C LEU A 565 -27.57 -4.95 -12.20
N ALA A 566 -26.69 -4.63 -11.23
CA ALA A 566 -26.27 -5.56 -10.18
C ALA A 566 -27.46 -6.09 -9.35
N LEU A 567 -28.34 -5.19 -8.90
CA LEU A 567 -29.55 -5.56 -8.16
C LEU A 567 -30.49 -6.44 -9.02
N LEU A 568 -30.69 -6.08 -10.29
CA LEU A 568 -31.51 -6.88 -11.22
C LEU A 568 -30.90 -8.26 -11.50
N ALA A 569 -29.57 -8.36 -11.50
CA ALA A 569 -28.85 -9.62 -11.70
C ALA A 569 -28.95 -10.57 -10.49
N GLY A 570 -29.35 -10.05 -9.33
CA GLY A 570 -29.55 -10.82 -8.09
C GLY A 570 -28.43 -10.65 -7.05
N LEU A 571 -27.55 -9.66 -7.21
CA LEU A 571 -26.57 -9.32 -6.19
C LEU A 571 -27.28 -8.66 -5.00
N ASN A 572 -26.77 -8.87 -3.80
CA ASN A 572 -27.31 -8.22 -2.61
C ASN A 572 -26.97 -6.71 -2.62
N GLU A 573 -27.66 -5.94 -1.78
CA GLU A 573 -27.52 -4.48 -1.73
C GLU A 573 -26.09 -4.01 -1.45
N LYS A 574 -25.35 -4.75 -0.60
CA LYS A 574 -23.96 -4.45 -0.27
C LYS A 574 -23.02 -4.68 -1.46
N GLU A 575 -23.19 -5.78 -2.18
CA GLU A 575 -22.40 -6.08 -3.38
C GLU A 575 -22.71 -5.10 -4.51
N ALA A 576 -24.00 -4.77 -4.72
CA ALA A 576 -24.40 -3.77 -5.70
C ALA A 576 -23.81 -2.39 -5.40
N GLU A 577 -23.74 -2.00 -4.12
CA GLU A 577 -23.08 -0.75 -3.69
C GLU A 577 -21.57 -0.79 -3.96
N ILE A 578 -20.90 -1.92 -3.71
CA ILE A 578 -19.47 -2.08 -4.02
C ILE A 578 -19.22 -1.91 -5.52
N VAL A 579 -20.03 -2.53 -6.38
CA VAL A 579 -19.91 -2.38 -7.84
C VAL A 579 -20.13 -0.93 -8.26
N ALA A 580 -21.14 -0.26 -7.69
CA ALA A 580 -21.43 1.14 -7.97
C ALA A 580 -20.23 2.03 -7.66
N VAL A 581 -19.67 1.93 -6.45
CA VAL A 581 -18.55 2.76 -5.99
C VAL A 581 -17.25 2.41 -6.71
N ALA A 582 -17.07 1.15 -7.14
CA ALA A 582 -15.86 0.70 -7.83
C ALA A 582 -15.86 1.01 -9.33
N SER A 583 -17.03 1.03 -9.99
CA SER A 583 -17.15 1.21 -11.44
C SER A 583 -16.54 2.51 -12.01
N PRO A 584 -16.52 3.66 -11.30
CA PRO A 584 -15.75 4.84 -11.70
C PRO A 584 -14.28 4.61 -12.06
N MET A 585 -13.67 3.55 -11.52
CA MET A 585 -12.25 3.27 -11.67
C MET A 585 -11.94 2.35 -12.87
N HIS A 586 -12.95 1.94 -13.66
CA HIS A 586 -12.77 0.99 -14.77
C HIS A 586 -11.67 1.43 -15.74
N ASP A 587 -11.59 2.73 -16.01
CA ASP A 587 -10.65 3.33 -16.95
C ASP A 587 -9.48 4.08 -16.30
N ILE A 588 -9.23 3.88 -14.99
CA ILE A 588 -8.16 4.61 -14.28
C ILE A 588 -6.79 4.44 -14.95
N GLY A 589 -6.53 3.30 -15.58
CA GLY A 589 -5.27 3.02 -16.25
C GLY A 589 -4.97 3.90 -17.47
N LYS A 590 -5.96 4.66 -17.99
CA LYS A 590 -5.72 5.67 -19.05
C LYS A 590 -4.66 6.69 -18.64
N VAL A 591 -4.45 6.91 -17.33
CA VAL A 591 -3.38 7.77 -16.80
C VAL A 591 -1.97 7.32 -17.19
N ALA A 592 -1.76 6.05 -17.52
CA ALA A 592 -0.48 5.53 -17.98
C ALA A 592 -0.31 5.59 -19.51
N ILE A 593 -1.37 5.94 -20.26
CA ILE A 593 -1.34 5.96 -21.73
C ILE A 593 -0.70 7.28 -22.22
N PRO A 594 0.28 7.22 -23.16
CA PRO A 594 0.89 8.42 -23.73
C PRO A 594 -0.12 9.31 -24.44
N ASP A 595 0.01 10.64 -24.30
CA ASP A 595 -0.89 11.62 -24.92
C ASP A 595 -0.97 11.49 -26.45
N ALA A 596 0.14 11.10 -27.10
CA ALA A 596 0.19 10.90 -28.54
C ALA A 596 -0.78 9.82 -29.04
N VAL A 597 -1.09 8.83 -28.20
CA VAL A 597 -2.04 7.74 -28.48
C VAL A 597 -3.43 8.13 -27.98
N LEU A 598 -3.52 8.63 -26.73
CA LEU A 598 -4.80 8.94 -26.07
C LEU A 598 -5.58 10.07 -26.76
N LEU A 599 -4.89 11.11 -27.24
CA LEU A 599 -5.50 12.31 -27.81
C LEU A 599 -5.48 12.35 -29.34
N LYS A 600 -5.15 11.25 -30.01
CA LYS A 600 -5.00 11.21 -31.47
C LYS A 600 -6.35 11.50 -32.18
N PRO A 601 -6.42 12.49 -33.09
CA PRO A 601 -7.67 12.87 -33.76
C PRO A 601 -8.12 11.93 -34.90
N GLY A 602 -7.41 10.82 -35.14
CA GLY A 602 -7.68 9.85 -36.21
C GLY A 602 -7.66 8.41 -35.71
N LYS A 603 -7.92 7.43 -36.59
CA LYS A 603 -7.88 6.01 -36.21
C LYS A 603 -6.48 5.64 -35.69
N LEU A 604 -6.46 4.87 -34.61
CA LEU A 604 -5.24 4.25 -34.09
C LEU A 604 -4.77 3.17 -35.07
N ASN A 605 -3.46 3.09 -35.32
CA ASN A 605 -2.86 1.95 -36.01
C ASN A 605 -2.78 0.74 -35.04
N GLU A 606 -2.31 -0.41 -35.52
CA GLU A 606 -2.29 -1.64 -34.70
C GLU A 606 -1.41 -1.50 -33.43
N ASP A 607 -0.25 -0.85 -33.53
CA ASP A 607 0.66 -0.65 -32.40
C ASP A 607 0.09 0.32 -31.36
N GLU A 608 -0.47 1.43 -31.82
CA GLU A 608 -1.16 2.40 -30.97
C GLU A 608 -2.39 1.78 -30.30
N TRP A 609 -3.09 0.87 -31.00
CA TRP A 609 -4.20 0.13 -30.44
C TRP A 609 -3.75 -0.87 -29.36
N MET A 610 -2.60 -1.53 -29.54
CA MET A 610 -1.99 -2.36 -28.50
C MET A 610 -1.64 -1.54 -27.25
N VAL A 611 -1.05 -0.36 -27.43
CA VAL A 611 -0.78 0.57 -26.32
C VAL A 611 -2.08 0.98 -25.64
N MET A 612 -3.12 1.37 -26.38
CA MET A 612 -4.42 1.75 -25.81
C MET A 612 -5.04 0.61 -24.98
N ARG A 613 -5.01 -0.64 -25.46
CA ARG A 613 -5.56 -1.81 -24.73
C ARG A 613 -4.86 -2.08 -23.40
N SER A 614 -3.62 -1.62 -23.22
CA SER A 614 -2.87 -1.84 -21.98
C SER A 614 -3.48 -1.13 -20.75
N HIS A 615 -4.32 -0.10 -20.94
CA HIS A 615 -4.90 0.67 -19.83
C HIS A 615 -5.68 -0.23 -18.86
N SER A 616 -6.35 -1.27 -19.36
CA SER A 616 -7.16 -2.17 -18.54
C SER A 616 -6.28 -2.99 -17.59
N ALA A 617 -5.16 -3.53 -18.10
CA ALA A 617 -4.18 -4.25 -17.28
C ALA A 617 -3.50 -3.31 -16.28
N VAL A 618 -3.02 -2.16 -16.73
CA VAL A 618 -2.35 -1.17 -15.87
C VAL A 618 -3.29 -0.64 -14.78
N GLY A 619 -4.56 -0.39 -15.11
CA GLY A 619 -5.58 0.03 -14.16
C GLY A 619 -5.81 -1.01 -13.08
N SER A 620 -5.83 -2.30 -13.44
CA SER A 620 -5.90 -3.39 -12.48
C SER A 620 -4.66 -3.43 -11.58
N ASP A 621 -3.46 -3.33 -12.14
CA ASP A 621 -2.20 -3.41 -11.39
C ASP A 621 -2.06 -2.29 -10.36
N ILE A 622 -2.51 -1.07 -10.70
CA ILE A 622 -2.58 0.07 -9.77
C ILE A 622 -3.45 -0.26 -8.55
N LEU A 623 -4.54 -1.01 -8.75
CA LEU A 623 -5.57 -1.28 -7.73
C LEU A 623 -5.38 -2.61 -6.98
N ASN A 624 -4.69 -3.58 -7.58
CA ASN A 624 -4.54 -4.95 -7.07
C ASN A 624 -3.62 -5.07 -5.83
N CYS A 625 -3.04 -3.96 -5.36
CA CYS A 625 -2.15 -3.92 -4.20
C CYS A 625 -2.89 -3.97 -2.84
N SER A 626 -4.22 -4.02 -2.80
CA SER A 626 -5.01 -3.90 -1.58
C SER A 626 -5.87 -5.13 -1.27
N GLN A 627 -5.95 -5.48 0.02
CA GLN A 627 -6.83 -6.56 0.49
C GLN A 627 -8.29 -6.13 0.70
N ARG A 628 -8.61 -4.84 0.54
CA ARG A 628 -9.95 -4.31 0.81
C ARG A 628 -10.96 -4.72 -0.28
N PRO A 629 -12.20 -5.14 0.07
CA PRO A 629 -13.20 -5.59 -0.91
C PRO A 629 -13.48 -4.59 -2.04
N LEU A 630 -13.57 -3.30 -1.72
CA LEU A 630 -13.85 -2.25 -2.69
C LEU A 630 -12.75 -2.10 -3.75
N LEU A 631 -11.47 -2.11 -3.34
CA LEU A 631 -10.34 -2.00 -4.26
C LEU A 631 -10.13 -3.27 -5.08
N LYS A 632 -10.44 -4.45 -4.51
CA LYS A 632 -10.50 -5.71 -5.27
C LYS A 632 -11.56 -5.65 -6.37
N ALA A 633 -12.77 -5.17 -6.04
CA ALA A 633 -13.83 -5.00 -7.03
C ALA A 633 -13.40 -4.02 -8.14
N ALA A 634 -12.77 -2.90 -7.78
CA ALA A 634 -12.25 -1.93 -8.74
C ALA A 634 -11.16 -2.52 -9.64
N ALA A 635 -10.24 -3.32 -9.10
CA ALA A 635 -9.20 -4.00 -9.87
C ALA A 635 -9.77 -5.03 -10.85
N ILE A 636 -10.80 -5.79 -10.43
CA ILE A 636 -11.53 -6.73 -11.29
C ILE A 636 -12.23 -5.98 -12.42
N ILE A 637 -12.98 -4.92 -12.10
CA ILE A 637 -13.69 -4.12 -13.09
C ILE A 637 -12.72 -3.51 -14.10
N ALA A 638 -11.65 -2.87 -13.64
CA ALA A 638 -10.64 -2.27 -14.52
C ALA A 638 -10.03 -3.31 -15.48
N LYS A 639 -9.78 -4.53 -14.98
CA LYS A 639 -9.22 -5.61 -15.78
C LYS A 639 -10.21 -6.24 -16.76
N GLU A 640 -11.48 -6.37 -16.40
CA GLU A 640 -12.39 -7.28 -17.11
C GLU A 640 -13.53 -6.58 -17.86
N HIS A 641 -13.75 -5.27 -17.70
CA HIS A 641 -14.85 -4.57 -18.37
C HIS A 641 -14.72 -4.52 -19.91
N HIS A 642 -13.54 -4.81 -20.46
CA HIS A 642 -13.29 -4.97 -21.89
C HIS A 642 -13.20 -6.43 -22.36
N GLU A 643 -13.41 -7.39 -21.45
CA GLU A 643 -13.61 -8.79 -21.83
C GLU A 643 -14.96 -8.95 -22.53
N LYS A 644 -15.02 -9.85 -23.51
CA LYS A 644 -16.23 -10.09 -24.31
C LYS A 644 -16.74 -11.48 -24.04
N PHE A 645 -18.06 -11.63 -23.97
CA PHE A 645 -18.69 -12.90 -23.64
C PHE A 645 -18.28 -14.07 -24.57
N ASP A 646 -17.91 -13.78 -25.83
CA ASP A 646 -17.39 -14.76 -26.80
C ASP A 646 -15.88 -15.06 -26.72
N GLY A 647 -15.15 -14.42 -25.80
CA GLY A 647 -13.70 -14.61 -25.65
C GLY A 647 -12.83 -13.72 -26.54
N THR A 648 -13.40 -12.86 -27.38
CA THR A 648 -12.63 -11.96 -28.26
C THR A 648 -12.17 -10.66 -27.57
N GLY A 649 -12.38 -10.55 -26.26
CA GLY A 649 -12.06 -9.39 -25.44
C GLY A 649 -10.60 -9.31 -24.99
N TYR A 650 -10.32 -8.41 -24.04
CA TYR A 650 -8.97 -8.18 -23.53
C TYR A 650 -9.01 -7.71 -22.07
N PRO A 651 -7.91 -7.85 -21.32
CA PRO A 651 -6.56 -8.29 -21.70
C PRO A 651 -6.30 -9.79 -21.67
N MET A 652 -7.15 -10.59 -21.03
CA MET A 652 -6.96 -12.02 -20.79
C MET A 652 -7.68 -12.90 -21.82
N GLY A 653 -8.69 -12.39 -22.53
CA GLY A 653 -9.49 -13.17 -23.48
C GLY A 653 -10.43 -14.14 -22.77
N LEU A 654 -10.98 -13.73 -21.62
CA LEU A 654 -11.94 -14.52 -20.85
C LEU A 654 -13.27 -14.61 -21.60
N SER A 655 -14.01 -15.71 -21.40
CA SER A 655 -15.27 -15.96 -22.10
C SER A 655 -16.38 -16.41 -21.14
N GLY A 656 -17.63 -16.13 -21.50
CA GLY A 656 -18.79 -16.57 -20.73
C GLY A 656 -18.77 -16.12 -19.27
N GLU A 657 -18.96 -17.08 -18.36
CA GLU A 657 -19.01 -16.84 -16.92
C GLU A 657 -17.64 -16.77 -16.24
N ASP A 658 -16.55 -17.05 -16.97
CA ASP A 658 -15.17 -16.85 -16.47
C ASP A 658 -14.86 -15.36 -16.29
N ILE A 659 -15.60 -14.49 -16.99
CA ILE A 659 -15.62 -13.05 -16.73
C ILE A 659 -16.43 -12.80 -15.45
N HIS A 660 -15.81 -12.13 -14.48
CA HIS A 660 -16.46 -11.79 -13.24
C HIS A 660 -17.73 -10.97 -13.50
N ILE A 661 -18.78 -11.25 -12.73
CA ILE A 661 -20.08 -10.59 -12.90
C ILE A 661 -19.98 -9.05 -12.85
N TYR A 662 -19.00 -8.52 -12.11
CA TYR A 662 -18.72 -7.08 -12.04
C TYR A 662 -18.23 -6.51 -13.38
N GLY A 663 -17.28 -7.18 -14.04
CA GLY A 663 -16.81 -6.79 -15.37
C GLY A 663 -17.94 -6.81 -16.40
N ARG A 664 -18.75 -7.89 -16.40
CA ARG A 664 -19.92 -8.03 -17.29
C ARG A 664 -20.98 -6.93 -17.10
N ILE A 665 -21.24 -6.54 -15.85
CA ILE A 665 -22.18 -5.45 -15.53
C ILE A 665 -21.65 -4.11 -16.03
N VAL A 666 -20.38 -3.81 -15.72
CA VAL A 666 -19.78 -2.51 -16.07
C VAL A 666 -19.60 -2.37 -17.58
N ALA A 667 -19.30 -3.45 -18.31
CA ALA A 667 -19.24 -3.43 -19.77
C ALA A 667 -20.55 -2.95 -20.43
N ILE A 668 -21.71 -3.37 -19.91
CA ILE A 668 -23.01 -2.92 -20.40
C ILE A 668 -23.25 -1.45 -20.01
N ALA A 669 -22.95 -1.09 -18.76
CA ALA A 669 -23.15 0.26 -18.24
C ALA A 669 -22.31 1.31 -18.99
N ASP A 670 -21.04 1.01 -19.22
CA ASP A 670 -20.10 1.89 -19.93
C ASP A 670 -20.50 2.06 -21.40
N VAL A 671 -20.72 0.97 -22.15
CA VAL A 671 -21.09 1.07 -23.57
C VAL A 671 -22.43 1.78 -23.75
N PHE A 672 -23.40 1.54 -22.87
CA PHE A 672 -24.68 2.24 -22.92
C PHE A 672 -24.50 3.74 -22.71
N ASP A 673 -23.69 4.16 -21.74
CA ASP A 673 -23.42 5.57 -21.50
C ASP A 673 -22.63 6.23 -22.63
N ALA A 674 -21.59 5.55 -23.11
CA ALA A 674 -20.71 6.02 -24.17
C ALA A 674 -21.44 6.25 -25.51
N LEU A 675 -22.48 5.45 -25.81
CA LEU A 675 -23.31 5.61 -27.00
C LEU A 675 -24.49 6.56 -26.78
N GLY A 676 -25.03 6.60 -25.56
CA GLY A 676 -26.24 7.36 -25.21
C GLY A 676 -26.02 8.83 -24.88
N SER A 677 -24.77 9.25 -24.63
CA SER A 677 -24.42 10.60 -24.19
C SER A 677 -23.69 11.39 -25.27
N ASN A 678 -23.90 12.71 -25.33
CA ASN A 678 -23.17 13.58 -26.27
C ASN A 678 -21.73 13.77 -25.78
N ARG A 679 -20.74 13.39 -26.59
CA ARG A 679 -19.32 13.65 -26.30
C ARG A 679 -18.82 14.82 -27.14
N VAL A 680 -17.75 15.49 -26.68
CA VAL A 680 -17.13 16.66 -27.34
C VAL A 680 -16.84 16.42 -28.83
N TYR A 681 -16.57 15.17 -29.22
CA TYR A 681 -16.20 14.76 -30.57
C TYR A 681 -17.25 13.88 -31.29
N LYS A 682 -18.36 13.48 -30.64
CA LYS A 682 -19.34 12.54 -31.21
C LYS A 682 -20.74 12.78 -30.64
N LYS A 683 -21.73 12.94 -31.53
CA LYS A 683 -23.15 13.04 -31.15
C LYS A 683 -23.66 11.69 -30.62
N ALA A 684 -24.53 11.75 -29.62
CA ALA A 684 -25.24 10.59 -29.09
C ALA A 684 -25.98 9.84 -30.20
N TRP A 685 -26.02 8.53 -30.09
CA TRP A 685 -26.78 7.69 -31.02
C TRP A 685 -28.27 7.78 -30.71
N GLU A 686 -29.10 7.57 -31.74
CA GLU A 686 -30.53 7.38 -31.54
C GLU A 686 -30.75 6.12 -30.69
N LEU A 687 -31.65 6.20 -29.71
CA LEU A 687 -31.90 5.11 -28.77
C LEU A 687 -32.18 3.78 -29.48
N GLU A 688 -32.96 3.81 -30.56
CA GLU A 688 -33.28 2.62 -31.37
C GLU A 688 -32.03 1.90 -31.91
N LYS A 689 -30.99 2.65 -32.30
CA LYS A 689 -29.72 2.08 -32.77
C LYS A 689 -28.90 1.47 -31.64
N ILE A 690 -28.94 2.09 -30.45
CA ILE A 690 -28.27 1.55 -29.26
C ILE A 690 -28.93 0.22 -28.86
N LEU A 691 -30.27 0.17 -28.82
CA LEU A 691 -31.01 -1.04 -28.49
C LEU A 691 -30.78 -2.16 -29.52
N TYR A 692 -30.72 -1.80 -30.80
CA TYR A 692 -30.37 -2.77 -31.86
C TYR A 692 -28.99 -3.39 -31.64
N LEU A 693 -27.97 -2.58 -31.30
CA LEU A 693 -26.63 -3.08 -30.99
C LEU A 693 -26.64 -4.07 -29.82
N PHE A 694 -27.33 -3.75 -28.73
CA PHE A 694 -27.43 -4.67 -27.58
C PHE A 694 -28.15 -5.98 -27.93
N HIS A 695 -29.13 -5.94 -28.85
CA HIS A 695 -29.76 -7.15 -29.37
C HIS A 695 -28.82 -7.98 -30.25
N GLU A 696 -28.04 -7.35 -31.13
CA GLU A 696 -27.12 -8.03 -32.05
C GLU A 696 -25.90 -8.62 -31.34
N GLU A 697 -25.33 -7.88 -30.38
CA GLU A 697 -24.12 -8.26 -29.64
C GLU A 697 -24.42 -9.13 -28.40
N LYS A 698 -25.69 -9.52 -28.20
CA LYS A 698 -26.12 -10.43 -27.13
C LYS A 698 -25.47 -11.81 -27.29
N GLY A 699 -24.69 -12.24 -26.30
CA GLY A 699 -23.94 -13.50 -26.34
C GLY A 699 -22.63 -13.43 -27.12
N ARG A 700 -22.27 -12.26 -27.67
CA ARG A 700 -20.98 -12.00 -28.31
C ARG A 700 -20.15 -11.05 -27.47
N HIS A 701 -20.49 -9.77 -27.48
CA HIS A 701 -19.88 -8.79 -26.58
C HIS A 701 -20.45 -8.93 -25.16
N PHE A 702 -21.78 -9.01 -25.03
CA PHE A 702 -22.45 -8.88 -23.74
C PHE A 702 -23.06 -10.19 -23.24
N ASP A 703 -23.14 -10.32 -21.91
CA ASP A 703 -23.83 -11.42 -21.27
C ASP A 703 -25.33 -11.44 -21.65
N PRO A 704 -25.84 -12.55 -22.22
CA PRO A 704 -27.24 -12.67 -22.63
C PRO A 704 -28.25 -12.36 -21.51
N ARG A 705 -28.00 -12.83 -20.30
CA ARG A 705 -28.90 -12.66 -19.16
C ARG A 705 -28.93 -11.21 -18.70
N LEU A 706 -27.78 -10.54 -18.66
CA LEU A 706 -27.71 -9.14 -18.25
C LEU A 706 -28.34 -8.21 -19.29
N VAL A 707 -28.17 -8.50 -20.58
CA VAL A 707 -28.83 -7.75 -21.66
C VAL A 707 -30.35 -7.86 -21.55
N ASP A 708 -30.90 -9.05 -21.29
CA ASP A 708 -32.35 -9.22 -21.11
C ASP A 708 -32.87 -8.42 -19.90
N LEU A 709 -32.13 -8.41 -18.80
CA LEU A 709 -32.47 -7.63 -17.61
C LEU A 709 -32.42 -6.11 -17.87
N PHE A 710 -31.40 -5.66 -18.60
CA PHE A 710 -31.23 -4.27 -19.02
C PHE A 710 -32.39 -3.82 -19.93
N LEU A 711 -32.66 -4.56 -21.01
CA LEU A 711 -33.73 -4.23 -21.97
C LEU A 711 -35.11 -4.30 -21.32
N GLY A 712 -35.37 -5.32 -20.49
CA GLY A 712 -36.62 -5.46 -19.75
C GLY A 712 -36.87 -4.36 -18.72
N ASN A 713 -35.83 -3.60 -18.33
CA ASN A 713 -35.91 -2.51 -17.36
C ASN A 713 -35.46 -1.16 -17.93
N LEU A 714 -35.40 -1.00 -19.27
CA LEU A 714 -34.83 0.17 -19.95
C LEU A 714 -35.33 1.52 -19.41
N ASN A 715 -36.62 1.62 -19.09
CA ASN A 715 -37.22 2.84 -18.53
C ASN A 715 -36.52 3.35 -17.25
N LYS A 716 -35.96 2.45 -16.43
CA LYS A 716 -35.21 2.82 -15.23
C LYS A 716 -33.83 3.38 -15.57
N PHE A 717 -33.15 2.82 -16.56
CA PHE A 717 -31.86 3.32 -17.06
C PHE A 717 -32.01 4.69 -17.73
N LEU A 718 -33.06 4.89 -18.54
CA LEU A 718 -33.33 6.19 -19.15
C LEU A 718 -33.58 7.29 -18.10
N LYS A 719 -34.28 6.97 -17.00
CA LYS A 719 -34.46 7.92 -15.89
C LYS A 719 -33.13 8.34 -15.25
N ILE A 720 -32.19 7.41 -15.07
CA ILE A 720 -30.86 7.72 -14.53
C ILE A 720 -30.10 8.62 -15.50
N ARG A 721 -30.16 8.33 -16.81
CA ARG A 721 -29.55 9.16 -17.85
C ARG A 721 -30.06 10.60 -17.80
N ASP A 722 -31.37 10.76 -17.74
CA ASP A 722 -32.03 12.06 -17.78
C ASP A 722 -31.86 12.84 -16.46
N LEU A 723 -31.45 12.19 -15.36
CA LEU A 723 -31.15 12.82 -14.08
C LEU A 723 -29.76 13.50 -14.05
N TYR A 724 -28.79 12.94 -14.79
CA TYR A 724 -27.39 13.40 -14.80
C TYR A 724 -26.98 13.84 -16.22
N ILE A 725 -27.55 14.94 -16.71
CA ILE A 725 -27.29 15.47 -18.06
C ILE A 725 -25.95 16.23 -18.10
N ASP A 726 -25.21 16.05 -19.20
CA ASP A 726 -23.98 16.78 -19.53
C ASP A 726 -24.20 18.15 -20.19
#